data_AF-A0A2V5QKS5-F1
#
_entry.id   AF-A0A2V5QKS5-F1
#
_cell.length_a   1.000
_cell.length_b   1.000
_cell.length_c   1.000
_cell.angle_alpha   90.00
_cell.angle_beta   90.00
_cell.angle_gamma   90.00
#
_symmetry.space_group_name_H-M   'P 1'
#
loop_
_entity.id
_entity.type
_entity.pdbx_description
1 polymer ?
#
loop_
_entity_poly.entity_id
_entity_poly.type
_entity_poly.pdbx_seq_one_letter_code
_entity_poly.pdbx_strand_id
1 'polypeptide(L)'
;MKFSNMLATAGEWLRGEGPHHQIVISSRVRLARNLRDRPFPGWAKKAERNSILELIRSQVEALPEMQESFSESLQDLSALDRQVLVERHLISREHAAKGGGSAVVVNRRQTVSIMINEEDHLRMQSIRSGLQLKQAFKLVDKIDSALESKLDFAFDSRLGYLTACPTNVGTGMRASAMLHLPGLVLSDLINQVVQAVSKIGLAVRGLYGEGTEAMGNLFQISNQTTLGEKEDEIINRLTKVIETIIEKEHDARQILLQKKPNTLCDQIGRAYGVLTYAHAMASKEALNLLSVIKLGMDLGAFPEDQRLQIDELFIETQPAHLILVRWQRSRAMARLTRHRTMNNFTPRAQQVLALARKEADRFNHNYVGTEHLLLGLIKLGQGVAVNVLQKMGLDLETVRMEVEKQVGSGPETKIVGNVPYTPRVKKVLALAGKEAKALNHSYVGTEHILLGLLREGEGVAARVLKSLELDIERTRNEILKELDPNFTPTESEQESGEPTKKDVKTPALILILCRRRKNNPVLVGEAGVGKTAIVEGLAQAIVRGDVPDNLRKKKLITLDLPLMIAGTKYRGQFEERIKAVMDEIRRSKSVILFIDELHTIVGAGSAEGAMDASNIIKPALSRGELQCVGATTMNEYRKYIEKDAALERRFQTIKVDAPTVDEAIQILKGLRPKYEAHHKAKLTDEALETAVRFSDRYITGRFLPDKAIDVMDEAGARARINAMTRPPDVKDIEKEIEEIRLEKEGAIKAQDFEKAAALRDKEKQTKEKLDAILSKWREEREEKEVVVTADDMMHIISKVTGVPLQRMEQEETQKLLMMEAEMKQRVIGQDEAVTAISKALRRSRADLKDPKRPIGSFVFLGPTGVGKTYLARTLAEFMFGDADALIQIDMSEYMEKFTASRLIGSPPGYVGYEEGGQLSEAVRRRPYSVVLFDEIEKAHPDVMHLLLQILEDGKITDSLGRKIDFRNTIIIMTSNVGAELLKKQMVMGFGAPLEGHDYDSMRDKILDETKRVFKPEFLNRLDEIIVFHSLGKPELLRIVDLEVDKVLRRIKAKEVHIDLKQSAKEFLIEKGYEPQYGARPMRRAVERFLEDPLAEELLRGSVKAGDKVEVEAVDGKLSFQVPESQPQSNAAAPAS
;
A
#
# COMPACT_ATOMS: atom_id res chain seq x y z
N MET A 1 37.32 -8.86 -10.41
CA MET A 1 36.95 -7.87 -9.37
C MET A 1 35.98 -8.53 -8.38
N LYS A 2 36.03 -8.25 -7.06
CA LYS A 2 35.01 -8.76 -6.10
C LYS A 2 33.72 -7.94 -6.21
N PHE A 3 32.58 -8.57 -5.92
CA PHE A 3 31.25 -7.92 -5.96
C PHE A 3 31.19 -6.61 -5.14
N SER A 4 31.77 -6.60 -3.94
CA SER A 4 31.83 -5.39 -3.09
C SER A 4 32.57 -4.22 -3.72
N ASN A 5 33.61 -4.50 -4.51
CA ASN A 5 34.41 -3.46 -5.17
C ASN A 5 33.64 -2.89 -6.36
N MET A 6 32.89 -3.72 -7.09
CA MET A 6 32.03 -3.28 -8.18
C MET A 6 30.94 -2.33 -7.65
N LEU A 7 30.34 -2.64 -6.50
CA LEU A 7 29.29 -1.81 -5.91
C LEU A 7 29.77 -0.48 -5.32
N ALA A 8 31.06 -0.32 -5.05
CA ALA A 8 31.62 0.89 -4.44
C ALA A 8 31.46 2.15 -5.32
N THR A 9 31.14 1.98 -6.60
CA THR A 9 30.86 3.07 -7.54
C THR A 9 29.50 2.86 -8.20
N ALA A 10 28.72 3.93 -8.36
CA ALA A 10 27.62 3.94 -9.31
C ALA A 10 28.15 3.71 -10.74
N GLY A 11 27.38 3.01 -11.57
CA GLY A 11 27.77 2.77 -12.96
C GLY A 11 27.83 4.09 -13.73
N GLU A 12 28.78 4.24 -14.65
CA GLU A 12 28.93 5.51 -15.42
C GLU A 12 27.67 5.87 -16.21
N TRP A 13 26.83 4.88 -16.53
CA TRP A 13 25.56 5.10 -17.23
C TRP A 13 24.50 5.86 -16.41
N LEU A 14 24.67 5.99 -15.10
CA LEU A 14 23.76 6.72 -14.22
C LEU A 14 24.24 8.15 -13.92
N ARG A 15 25.40 8.56 -14.45
CA ARG A 15 26.00 9.85 -14.07
C ARG A 15 25.29 11.09 -14.59
N GLY A 16 24.24 10.92 -15.39
CA GLY A 16 23.56 12.05 -16.03
C GLY A 16 24.46 12.78 -17.03
N GLU A 17 25.37 12.06 -17.70
CA GLU A 17 26.26 12.61 -18.70
C GLU A 17 25.73 12.31 -20.12
N GLY A 18 25.81 13.25 -21.05
CA GLY A 18 25.47 13.05 -22.47
C GLY A 18 24.16 13.70 -22.94
N PRO A 19 23.85 13.64 -24.25
CA PRO A 19 22.73 14.37 -24.83
C PRO A 19 21.38 13.97 -24.21
N HIS A 20 20.54 14.97 -23.91
CA HIS A 20 19.19 14.78 -23.36
C HIS A 20 19.12 13.98 -22.04
N HIS A 21 20.20 13.91 -21.25
CA HIS A 21 20.24 13.17 -19.98
C HIS A 21 19.17 13.59 -18.95
N GLN A 22 18.66 14.82 -19.06
CA GLN A 22 17.56 15.32 -18.23
C GLN A 22 16.28 14.50 -18.38
N ILE A 23 15.99 14.01 -19.60
CA ILE A 23 14.81 13.19 -19.92
C ILE A 23 15.21 11.73 -20.14
N VAL A 24 16.28 11.46 -20.89
CA VAL A 24 16.74 10.11 -21.20
C VAL A 24 17.76 9.67 -20.16
N ILE A 25 17.34 8.80 -19.25
CA ILE A 25 18.19 8.30 -18.17
C ILE A 25 19.30 7.43 -18.73
N SER A 26 18.94 6.49 -19.61
CA SER A 26 19.92 5.63 -20.25
C SER A 26 19.49 5.13 -21.62
N SER A 27 20.48 4.88 -22.47
CA SER A 27 20.37 4.18 -23.73
C SER A 27 21.07 2.83 -23.62
N ARG A 28 20.38 1.76 -23.98
CA ARG A 28 20.89 0.39 -23.94
C ARG A 28 20.76 -0.29 -25.29
N VAL A 29 21.82 -0.97 -25.69
CA VAL A 29 21.80 -1.88 -26.84
C VAL A 29 22.26 -3.26 -26.39
N ARG A 30 21.50 -4.28 -26.75
CA ARG A 30 21.76 -5.69 -26.41
C ARG A 30 21.82 -6.51 -27.68
N LEU A 31 22.78 -7.42 -27.76
CA LEU A 31 22.94 -8.42 -28.82
C LEU A 31 22.81 -9.82 -28.23
N ALA A 32 22.05 -10.69 -28.91
CA ALA A 32 21.94 -12.10 -28.59
C ALA A 32 22.70 -12.94 -29.63
N ARG A 33 23.51 -13.89 -29.16
CA ARG A 33 24.28 -14.83 -29.99
C ARG A 33 24.16 -16.25 -29.44
N ASN A 34 24.01 -17.20 -30.35
CA ASN A 34 24.14 -18.63 -30.07
C ASN A 34 25.34 -19.20 -30.82
N LEU A 35 25.82 -20.34 -30.36
CA LEU A 35 26.95 -21.03 -30.94
C LEU A 35 26.40 -22.06 -31.92
N ARG A 36 27.04 -22.21 -33.08
CA ARG A 36 26.68 -23.23 -34.06
C ARG A 36 26.85 -24.63 -33.47
N ASP A 37 25.97 -25.55 -33.87
CA ASP A 37 25.98 -26.97 -33.47
C ASP A 37 25.95 -27.22 -31.94
N ARG A 38 25.37 -26.29 -31.18
CA ARG A 38 25.16 -26.42 -29.73
C ARG A 38 23.67 -26.31 -29.37
N PRO A 39 23.14 -27.15 -28.47
CA PRO A 39 21.75 -27.04 -28.03
C PRO A 39 21.55 -25.75 -27.22
N PHE A 40 20.43 -25.06 -27.40
CA PHE A 40 20.11 -23.86 -26.62
C PHE A 40 20.21 -24.12 -25.11
N PRO A 41 20.56 -23.11 -24.29
CA PRO A 41 20.73 -23.27 -22.84
C PRO A 41 19.56 -23.96 -22.14
N GLY A 42 18.32 -23.72 -22.59
CA GLY A 42 17.11 -24.34 -22.02
C GLY A 42 17.00 -25.85 -22.28
N TRP A 43 17.61 -26.35 -23.36
CA TRP A 43 17.59 -27.76 -23.75
C TRP A 43 18.93 -28.48 -23.50
N ALA A 44 19.99 -27.72 -23.24
CA ALA A 44 21.32 -28.24 -22.95
C ALA A 44 21.41 -28.95 -21.59
N LYS A 45 22.07 -30.11 -21.58
CA LYS A 45 22.41 -30.84 -20.35
C LYS A 45 23.35 -30.01 -19.48
N LYS A 46 23.40 -30.30 -18.17
CA LYS A 46 24.26 -29.56 -17.23
C LYS A 46 25.75 -29.56 -17.65
N ALA A 47 26.25 -30.70 -18.14
CA ALA A 47 27.62 -30.81 -18.63
C ALA A 47 27.88 -29.93 -19.87
N GLU A 48 26.91 -29.88 -20.80
CA GLU A 48 26.99 -29.04 -22.00
C GLU A 48 26.95 -27.55 -21.63
N ARG A 49 26.06 -27.15 -20.72
CA ARG A 49 26.01 -25.77 -20.21
C ARG A 49 27.31 -25.35 -19.54
N ASN A 50 27.90 -26.20 -18.70
CA ASN A 50 29.18 -25.92 -18.06
C ASN A 50 30.31 -25.81 -19.09
N SER A 51 30.33 -26.68 -20.10
CA SER A 51 31.32 -26.61 -21.19
C SER A 51 31.19 -25.32 -22.00
N ILE A 52 29.96 -24.91 -22.34
CA ILE A 52 29.69 -23.65 -23.05
C ILE A 52 30.07 -22.44 -22.18
N LEU A 53 29.77 -22.50 -20.88
CA LEU A 53 30.13 -21.48 -19.91
C LEU A 53 31.65 -21.25 -19.88
N GLU A 54 32.43 -22.32 -19.71
CA GLU A 54 33.89 -22.26 -19.64
C GLU A 54 34.50 -21.74 -20.95
N LEU A 55 33.98 -22.21 -22.09
CA LEU A 55 34.39 -21.75 -23.41
C LEU A 55 34.17 -20.24 -23.57
N ILE A 56 32.95 -19.76 -23.33
CA ILE A 56 32.59 -18.35 -23.55
C ILE A 56 33.29 -17.45 -22.53
N ARG A 57 33.27 -17.83 -21.24
CA ARG A 57 33.81 -17.00 -20.16
C ARG A 57 35.28 -16.69 -20.35
N SER A 58 36.09 -17.68 -20.73
CA SER A 58 37.52 -17.49 -20.98
C SER A 58 37.80 -16.51 -22.14
N GLN A 59 37.01 -16.55 -23.21
CA GLN A 59 37.17 -15.62 -24.34
C GLN A 59 36.73 -14.20 -23.98
N VAL A 60 35.65 -14.06 -23.20
CA VAL A 60 35.13 -12.78 -22.74
C VAL A 60 36.10 -12.09 -21.78
N GLU A 61 36.65 -12.81 -20.81
CA GLU A 61 37.60 -12.27 -19.83
C GLU A 61 38.92 -11.81 -20.47
N ALA A 62 39.29 -12.39 -21.61
CA ALA A 62 40.48 -12.03 -22.38
C ALA A 62 40.31 -10.75 -23.22
N LEU A 63 39.11 -10.16 -23.30
CA LEU A 63 38.87 -8.96 -24.09
C LEU A 63 39.44 -7.70 -23.40
N PRO A 64 40.08 -6.77 -24.13
CA PRO A 64 40.56 -5.50 -23.58
C PRO A 64 39.46 -4.70 -22.86
N GLU A 65 38.24 -4.70 -23.38
CA GLU A 65 37.08 -4.00 -22.84
C GLU A 65 36.59 -4.59 -21.50
N MET A 66 36.97 -5.83 -21.21
CA MET A 66 36.57 -6.60 -20.03
C MET A 66 37.71 -6.78 -19.03
N GLN A 67 38.83 -6.09 -19.20
CA GLN A 67 39.90 -6.07 -18.20
C GLN A 67 39.39 -5.57 -16.85
N GLU A 68 39.85 -6.21 -15.77
CA GLU A 68 39.39 -5.97 -14.40
C GLU A 68 37.87 -6.14 -14.19
N SER A 69 37.20 -6.91 -15.07
CA SER A 69 35.77 -7.18 -14.94
C SER A 69 35.43 -7.92 -13.63
N PHE A 70 34.20 -7.71 -13.20
CA PHE A 70 33.52 -8.59 -12.26
C PHE A 70 33.01 -9.79 -13.06
N SER A 71 33.45 -11.00 -12.71
CA SER A 71 33.09 -12.22 -13.42
C SER A 71 32.76 -13.28 -12.40
N GLU A 72 31.50 -13.70 -12.33
CA GLU A 72 31.05 -14.69 -11.35
C GLU A 72 29.98 -15.60 -11.94
N SER A 73 30.00 -16.86 -11.49
CA SER A 73 28.91 -17.77 -11.77
C SER A 73 27.73 -17.41 -10.89
N LEU A 74 26.52 -17.45 -11.46
CA LEU A 74 25.33 -16.99 -10.72
C LEU A 74 25.09 -17.81 -9.47
N GLN A 75 25.40 -19.12 -9.50
CA GLN A 75 25.29 -20.01 -8.34
C GLN A 75 26.10 -19.55 -7.12
N ASP A 76 27.20 -18.80 -7.34
CA ASP A 76 28.11 -18.33 -6.29
C ASP A 76 27.69 -16.96 -5.73
N LEU A 77 26.75 -16.28 -6.40
CA LEU A 77 26.14 -15.04 -5.93
C LEU A 77 24.94 -15.31 -5.03
N SER A 78 24.84 -14.56 -3.93
CA SER A 78 23.67 -14.62 -3.05
C SER A 78 22.42 -14.11 -3.77
N ALA A 79 21.24 -14.49 -3.30
CA ALA A 79 19.97 -14.00 -3.87
C ALA A 79 19.90 -12.46 -3.85
N LEU A 80 20.46 -11.83 -2.81
CA LEU A 80 20.54 -10.38 -2.70
C LEU A 80 21.46 -9.79 -3.76
N ASP A 81 22.66 -10.37 -3.97
CA ASP A 81 23.63 -9.88 -4.96
C ASP A 81 23.05 -9.95 -6.38
N ARG A 82 22.34 -11.03 -6.70
CA ARG A 82 21.66 -11.18 -8.00
C ARG A 82 20.56 -10.13 -8.17
N GLN A 83 19.77 -9.87 -7.14
CA GLN A 83 18.73 -8.86 -7.19
C GLN A 83 19.32 -7.45 -7.35
N VAL A 84 20.45 -7.14 -6.72
CA VAL A 84 21.17 -5.87 -6.92
C VAL A 84 21.63 -5.70 -8.37
N LEU A 85 22.14 -6.76 -9.01
CA LEU A 85 22.50 -6.73 -10.44
C LEU A 85 21.28 -6.48 -11.35
N VAL A 86 20.11 -7.00 -10.99
CA VAL A 86 18.84 -6.74 -11.69
C VAL A 86 18.40 -5.28 -11.53
N GLU A 87 18.44 -4.75 -10.31
CA GLU A 87 18.05 -3.36 -10.01
C GLU A 87 18.99 -2.33 -10.66
N ARG A 88 20.27 -2.70 -10.89
CA ARG A 88 21.23 -1.91 -11.70
C ARG A 88 21.13 -2.18 -13.21
N HIS A 89 20.16 -2.99 -13.63
CA HIS A 89 19.95 -3.43 -15.00
C HIS A 89 21.16 -4.08 -15.69
N LEU A 90 22.07 -4.65 -14.93
CA LEU A 90 23.25 -5.34 -15.44
C LEU A 90 22.90 -6.76 -15.93
N ILE A 91 21.86 -7.36 -15.36
CA ILE A 91 21.31 -8.65 -15.82
C ILE A 91 19.78 -8.59 -15.91
N SER A 92 19.19 -9.50 -16.66
CA SER A 92 17.73 -9.70 -16.69
C SER A 92 17.24 -10.43 -15.43
N ARG A 93 15.94 -10.32 -15.12
CA ARG A 93 15.32 -11.07 -14.00
C ARG A 93 15.36 -12.57 -14.26
N GLU A 94 15.15 -12.93 -15.52
CA GLU A 94 15.19 -14.30 -16.03
C GLU A 94 16.60 -14.89 -15.85
N HIS A 95 17.65 -14.11 -16.12
CA HIS A 95 19.03 -14.53 -15.86
C HIS A 95 19.30 -14.71 -14.37
N ALA A 96 18.88 -13.76 -13.54
CA ALA A 96 19.10 -13.81 -12.09
C ALA A 96 18.49 -15.07 -11.42
N ALA A 97 17.40 -15.59 -12.00
CA ALA A 97 16.75 -16.82 -11.56
C ALA A 97 17.51 -18.11 -11.96
N LYS A 98 18.50 -18.03 -12.86
CA LYS A 98 19.28 -19.20 -13.32
C LYS A 98 20.22 -19.72 -12.22
N GLY A 99 20.50 -21.02 -12.29
CA GLY A 99 21.36 -21.76 -11.38
C GLY A 99 22.72 -22.12 -11.97
N GLY A 100 23.28 -23.25 -11.57
CA GLY A 100 24.59 -23.72 -12.04
C GLY A 100 24.67 -23.87 -13.56
N GLY A 101 25.81 -23.46 -14.12
CA GLY A 101 26.06 -23.43 -15.57
C GLY A 101 25.77 -22.10 -16.25
N SER A 102 25.48 -21.03 -15.49
CA SER A 102 25.30 -19.66 -16.00
C SER A 102 26.21 -18.67 -15.26
N ALA A 103 26.66 -17.62 -15.94
CA ALA A 103 27.52 -16.59 -15.36
C ALA A 103 27.17 -15.20 -15.87
N VAL A 104 27.73 -14.19 -15.20
CA VAL A 104 27.71 -12.80 -15.63
C VAL A 104 29.13 -12.24 -15.59
N VAL A 105 29.48 -11.47 -16.62
CA VAL A 105 30.72 -10.70 -16.69
C VAL A 105 30.38 -9.22 -16.91
N VAL A 106 30.79 -8.35 -15.99
CA VAL A 106 30.50 -6.91 -16.00
C VAL A 106 31.81 -6.15 -15.99
N ASN A 107 31.99 -5.17 -16.88
CA ASN A 107 33.19 -4.34 -16.87
C ASN A 107 33.25 -3.43 -15.63
N ARG A 108 34.45 -2.95 -15.27
CA ARG A 108 34.65 -2.11 -14.08
C ARG A 108 33.75 -0.87 -14.03
N ARG A 109 33.44 -0.29 -15.20
CA ARG A 109 32.61 0.91 -15.35
C ARG A 109 31.10 0.64 -15.29
N GLN A 110 30.69 -0.64 -15.23
CA GLN A 110 29.30 -1.09 -15.28
C GLN A 110 28.53 -0.60 -16.53
N THR A 111 29.24 -0.30 -17.61
CA THR A 111 28.67 0.12 -18.89
C THR A 111 28.51 -1.04 -19.86
N VAL A 112 29.15 -2.19 -19.58
CA VAL A 112 29.03 -3.42 -20.36
C VAL A 112 28.72 -4.57 -19.41
N SER A 113 27.75 -5.39 -19.79
CA SER A 113 27.46 -6.65 -19.11
C SER A 113 27.21 -7.76 -20.13
N ILE A 114 27.73 -8.94 -19.83
CA ILE A 114 27.66 -10.12 -20.67
C ILE A 114 27.09 -11.27 -19.83
N MET A 115 25.95 -11.79 -20.27
CA MET A 115 25.22 -12.88 -19.64
C MET A 115 25.46 -14.16 -20.43
N ILE A 116 25.93 -15.20 -19.75
CA ILE A 116 26.30 -16.48 -20.35
C ILE A 116 25.29 -17.55 -19.94
N ASN A 117 24.73 -18.27 -20.91
CA ASN A 117 23.67 -19.26 -20.74
C ASN A 117 22.42 -18.71 -20.05
N GLU A 118 21.83 -17.66 -20.61
CA GLU A 118 20.52 -17.14 -20.21
C GLU A 118 19.40 -17.91 -20.94
N GLU A 119 18.78 -17.27 -21.94
CA GLU A 119 17.94 -17.90 -22.98
C GLU A 119 18.78 -18.27 -24.19
N ASP A 120 19.73 -17.40 -24.53
CA ASP A 120 20.77 -17.58 -25.54
C ASP A 120 22.11 -17.91 -24.85
N HIS A 121 23.06 -18.53 -25.57
CA HIS A 121 24.39 -18.82 -25.00
C HIS A 121 25.11 -17.56 -24.56
N LEU A 122 24.93 -16.46 -25.30
CA LEU A 122 25.58 -15.19 -25.05
C LEU A 122 24.60 -14.04 -25.27
N ARG A 123 24.38 -13.23 -24.22
CA ARG A 123 23.73 -11.93 -24.35
C ARG A 123 24.68 -10.83 -23.88
N MET A 124 25.06 -9.96 -24.80
CA MET A 124 25.94 -8.83 -24.52
C MET A 124 25.11 -7.56 -24.51
N GLN A 125 25.34 -6.68 -23.54
CA GLN A 125 24.69 -5.38 -23.51
C GLN A 125 25.65 -4.26 -23.14
N SER A 126 25.39 -3.10 -23.72
CA SER A 126 26.06 -1.84 -23.43
C SER A 126 25.03 -0.81 -22.99
N ILE A 127 25.35 -0.04 -21.95
CA ILE A 127 24.50 1.01 -21.37
C ILE A 127 25.28 2.33 -21.36
N ARG A 128 24.63 3.40 -21.80
CA ARG A 128 25.13 4.77 -21.79
C ARG A 128 24.13 5.70 -21.12
N SER A 129 24.62 6.74 -20.46
CA SER A 129 23.79 7.84 -19.95
C SER A 129 23.27 8.70 -21.11
N GLY A 130 22.07 9.25 -21.03
CA GLY A 130 21.49 10.07 -22.09
C GLY A 130 21.08 9.29 -23.36
N LEU A 131 20.70 10.02 -24.41
CA LEU A 131 20.35 9.49 -25.73
C LEU A 131 21.62 9.23 -26.55
N GLN A 132 22.18 8.03 -26.39
CA GLN A 132 23.47 7.62 -26.98
C GLN A 132 23.41 6.20 -27.57
N LEU A 133 22.33 5.86 -28.29
CA LEU A 133 22.12 4.52 -28.85
C LEU A 133 23.24 4.10 -29.82
N LYS A 134 23.74 5.03 -30.66
CA LYS A 134 24.86 4.75 -31.58
C LYS A 134 26.15 4.41 -30.85
N GLN A 135 26.49 5.15 -29.80
CA GLN A 135 27.68 4.89 -28.99
C GLN A 135 27.54 3.60 -28.18
N ALA A 136 26.33 3.33 -27.67
CA ALA A 136 26.03 2.07 -26.99
C ALA A 136 26.21 0.87 -27.93
N PHE A 137 25.68 0.96 -29.17
CA PHE A 137 25.86 -0.05 -30.21
C PHE A 137 27.34 -0.25 -30.56
N LYS A 138 28.07 0.82 -30.89
CA LYS A 138 29.51 0.72 -31.21
C LYS A 138 30.33 0.02 -30.14
N LEU A 139 29.99 0.21 -28.85
CA LEU A 139 30.70 -0.46 -27.76
C LEU A 139 30.41 -1.96 -27.72
N VAL A 140 29.15 -2.37 -27.86
CA VAL A 140 28.78 -3.80 -27.83
C VAL A 140 29.17 -4.51 -29.13
N ASP A 141 29.08 -3.84 -30.27
CA ASP A 141 29.50 -4.31 -31.59
C ASP A 141 31.01 -4.59 -31.64
N LYS A 142 31.82 -3.75 -31.00
CA LYS A 142 33.27 -3.99 -30.85
C LYS A 142 33.56 -5.31 -30.11
N ILE A 143 32.76 -5.62 -29.09
CA ILE A 143 32.87 -6.86 -28.30
C ILE A 143 32.37 -8.04 -29.13
N ASP A 144 31.23 -7.89 -29.81
CA ASP A 144 30.63 -8.90 -30.67
C ASP A 144 31.59 -9.31 -31.79
N SER A 145 32.14 -8.33 -32.52
CA SER A 145 33.15 -8.52 -33.57
C SER A 145 34.41 -9.26 -33.05
N ALA A 146 34.88 -8.91 -31.85
CA ALA A 146 36.06 -9.55 -31.25
C ALA A 146 35.77 -10.99 -30.76
N LEU A 147 34.52 -11.31 -30.46
CA LEU A 147 34.09 -12.65 -30.09
C LEU A 147 33.75 -13.51 -31.30
N GLU A 148 33.21 -12.94 -32.37
CA GLU A 148 32.92 -13.64 -33.63
C GLU A 148 34.19 -14.21 -34.26
N SER A 149 35.34 -13.54 -34.12
CA SER A 149 36.63 -14.09 -34.55
C SER A 149 37.14 -15.28 -33.71
N LYS A 150 36.50 -15.56 -32.57
CA LYS A 150 36.93 -16.57 -31.57
C LYS A 150 35.88 -17.66 -31.33
N LEU A 151 34.61 -17.40 -31.65
CA LEU A 151 33.45 -18.24 -31.39
C LEU A 151 32.65 -18.39 -32.68
N ASP A 152 32.30 -19.62 -33.05
CA ASP A 152 31.46 -19.86 -34.23
C ASP A 152 29.98 -19.60 -33.92
N PHE A 153 29.48 -18.44 -34.33
CA PHE A 153 28.09 -18.04 -34.09
C PHE A 153 27.13 -18.73 -35.07
N ALA A 154 25.93 -19.07 -34.56
CA ALA A 154 24.85 -19.64 -35.34
C ALA A 154 24.23 -18.57 -36.25
N PHE A 155 24.74 -18.49 -37.48
CA PHE A 155 24.29 -17.56 -38.52
C PHE A 155 23.76 -18.32 -39.75
N ASP A 156 22.61 -17.90 -40.25
CA ASP A 156 21.99 -18.34 -41.51
C ASP A 156 21.97 -17.19 -42.53
N SER A 157 22.26 -17.48 -43.80
CA SER A 157 22.38 -16.45 -44.84
C SER A 157 21.07 -15.75 -45.20
N ARG A 158 19.91 -16.35 -44.89
CA ARG A 158 18.58 -15.78 -45.14
C ARG A 158 17.99 -15.16 -43.88
N LEU A 159 18.17 -15.80 -42.73
CA LEU A 159 17.53 -15.41 -41.48
C LEU A 159 18.43 -14.58 -40.55
N GLY A 160 19.74 -14.50 -40.80
CA GLY A 160 20.70 -13.83 -39.92
C GLY A 160 21.10 -14.68 -38.72
N TYR A 161 21.40 -14.02 -37.58
CA TYR A 161 21.72 -14.70 -36.32
C TYR A 161 20.50 -15.42 -35.77
N LEU A 162 20.69 -16.70 -35.43
CA LEU A 162 19.65 -17.56 -34.87
C LEU A 162 19.62 -17.43 -33.35
N THR A 163 18.47 -16.98 -32.83
CA THR A 163 18.24 -16.75 -31.39
C THR A 163 17.15 -17.67 -30.86
N ALA A 164 17.12 -17.89 -29.55
CA ALA A 164 16.11 -18.73 -28.90
C ALA A 164 14.69 -18.12 -28.99
N CYS A 165 14.61 -16.79 -29.07
CA CYS A 165 13.35 -16.06 -29.21
C CYS A 165 13.14 -15.64 -30.68
N PRO A 166 12.07 -16.09 -31.36
CA PRO A 166 11.82 -15.77 -32.76
C PRO A 166 11.81 -14.27 -33.10
N THR A 167 11.42 -13.40 -32.15
CA THR A 167 11.37 -11.94 -32.38
C THR A 167 12.76 -11.30 -32.51
N ASN A 168 13.81 -11.99 -32.06
CA ASN A 168 15.19 -11.52 -32.08
C ASN A 168 16.00 -12.16 -33.23
N VAL A 169 15.40 -13.00 -34.08
CA VAL A 169 16.08 -13.57 -35.26
C VAL A 169 16.38 -12.45 -36.28
N GLY A 170 17.52 -12.52 -36.96
CA GLY A 170 18.02 -11.42 -37.81
C GLY A 170 19.28 -10.83 -37.20
N THR A 171 19.20 -9.59 -36.72
CA THR A 171 20.34 -8.89 -36.10
C THR A 171 20.64 -9.39 -34.68
N GLY A 172 19.68 -10.02 -34.00
CA GLY A 172 19.80 -10.33 -32.57
C GLY A 172 19.74 -9.09 -31.66
N MET A 173 19.44 -7.91 -32.21
CA MET A 173 19.60 -6.64 -31.53
C MET A 173 18.30 -6.11 -30.87
N ARG A 174 18.38 -5.80 -29.57
CA ARG A 174 17.38 -5.02 -28.84
C ARG A 174 17.98 -3.69 -28.42
N ALA A 175 17.53 -2.61 -29.07
CA ALA A 175 17.83 -1.24 -28.68
C ALA A 175 16.70 -0.70 -27.79
N SER A 176 17.05 0.01 -26.73
CA SER A 176 16.06 0.62 -25.83
C SER A 176 16.58 1.89 -25.18
N ALA A 177 15.68 2.81 -24.87
CA ALA A 177 15.98 3.96 -24.03
C ALA A 177 15.02 4.03 -22.85
N MET A 178 15.52 4.44 -21.70
CA MET A 178 14.75 4.70 -20.49
C MET A 178 14.56 6.20 -20.33
N LEU A 179 13.31 6.65 -20.31
CA LEU A 179 12.91 8.04 -20.27
C LEU A 179 12.17 8.36 -18.97
N HIS A 180 12.40 9.55 -18.43
CA HIS A 180 11.66 10.15 -17.33
C HIS A 180 10.68 11.18 -17.89
N LEU A 181 9.38 10.87 -17.86
CA LEU A 181 8.33 11.63 -18.55
C LEU A 181 7.26 12.21 -17.60
N PRO A 182 7.64 12.95 -16.54
CA PRO A 182 6.68 13.47 -15.58
C PRO A 182 5.76 14.56 -16.16
N GLY A 183 6.22 15.35 -17.13
CA GLY A 183 5.42 16.42 -17.74
C GLY A 183 4.24 15.88 -18.54
N LEU A 184 4.48 14.85 -19.36
CA LEU A 184 3.44 14.16 -20.12
C LEU A 184 2.44 13.43 -19.22
N VAL A 185 2.88 12.90 -18.08
CA VAL A 185 2.00 12.27 -17.09
C VAL A 185 1.13 13.32 -16.39
N LEU A 186 1.73 14.40 -15.88
CA LEU A 186 1.00 15.48 -15.20
C LEU A 186 0.06 16.28 -16.12
N SER A 187 0.25 16.14 -17.44
CA SER A 187 -0.60 16.76 -18.47
C SER A 187 -1.60 15.79 -19.10
N ASP A 188 -1.71 14.55 -18.60
CA ASP A 188 -2.59 13.48 -19.12
C ASP A 188 -2.36 13.11 -20.60
N LEU A 189 -1.17 13.40 -21.15
CA LEU A 189 -0.82 13.12 -22.55
C LEU A 189 -0.08 11.79 -22.74
N ILE A 190 0.37 11.16 -21.66
CA ILE A 190 1.20 9.94 -21.73
C ILE A 190 0.51 8.78 -22.48
N ASN A 191 -0.80 8.59 -22.28
CA ASN A 191 -1.55 7.51 -22.93
C ASN A 191 -1.57 7.68 -24.45
N GLN A 192 -1.63 8.92 -24.95
CA GLN A 192 -1.58 9.21 -26.38
C GLN A 192 -0.20 8.87 -26.95
N VAL A 193 0.88 9.18 -26.23
CA VAL A 193 2.25 8.85 -26.62
C VAL A 193 2.46 7.34 -26.64
N VAL A 194 2.00 6.62 -25.61
CA VAL A 194 2.10 5.14 -25.53
C VAL A 194 1.37 4.48 -26.72
N GLN A 195 0.16 4.93 -27.03
CA GLN A 195 -0.60 4.42 -28.18
C GLN A 195 0.09 4.75 -29.51
N ALA A 196 0.62 5.97 -29.69
CA ALA A 196 1.32 6.37 -30.91
C ALA A 196 2.60 5.55 -31.13
N VAL A 197 3.40 5.34 -30.10
CA VAL A 197 4.63 4.54 -30.13
C VAL A 197 4.32 3.07 -30.43
N SER A 198 3.23 2.53 -29.87
CA SER A 198 2.82 1.14 -30.13
C SER A 198 2.36 0.93 -31.58
N LYS A 199 1.66 1.92 -32.17
CA LYS A 199 1.20 1.87 -33.57
C LYS A 199 2.34 1.81 -34.59
N ILE A 200 3.51 2.33 -34.24
CA ILE A 200 4.71 2.31 -35.11
C ILE A 200 5.62 1.09 -34.85
N GLY A 201 5.13 0.08 -34.11
CA GLY A 201 5.84 -1.20 -33.91
C GLY A 201 6.95 -1.16 -32.85
N LEU A 202 6.93 -0.16 -31.96
CA LEU A 202 7.82 -0.11 -30.79
C LEU A 202 7.07 -0.57 -29.53
N ALA A 203 7.80 -1.08 -28.55
CA ALA A 203 7.25 -1.45 -27.24
C ALA A 203 7.54 -0.36 -26.20
N VAL A 204 6.53 -0.02 -25.41
CA VAL A 204 6.65 0.83 -24.22
C VAL A 204 6.41 -0.02 -22.98
N ARG A 205 7.32 0.05 -22.00
CA ARG A 205 7.31 -0.78 -20.78
C ARG A 205 7.65 0.08 -19.55
N GLY A 206 7.26 -0.39 -18.36
CA GLY A 206 7.70 0.21 -17.10
C GLY A 206 9.13 -0.22 -16.71
N LEU A 207 9.59 0.22 -15.53
CA LEU A 207 10.94 0.01 -14.98
C LEU A 207 11.42 -1.46 -14.95
N TYR A 208 10.50 -2.43 -14.91
CA TYR A 208 10.81 -3.84 -14.66
C TYR A 208 10.38 -4.81 -15.78
N GLY A 209 9.96 -4.31 -16.94
CA GLY A 209 9.63 -5.14 -18.11
C GLY A 209 8.16 -5.13 -18.50
N GLU A 210 7.73 -6.17 -19.23
CA GLU A 210 6.35 -6.29 -19.73
C GLU A 210 5.34 -6.43 -18.57
N GLY A 211 4.23 -5.69 -18.66
CA GLY A 211 3.12 -5.77 -17.70
C GLY A 211 3.35 -5.05 -16.36
N THR A 212 4.45 -4.31 -16.17
CA THR A 212 4.71 -3.61 -14.90
C THR A 212 4.25 -2.15 -14.93
N GLU A 213 3.56 -1.70 -13.87
CA GLU A 213 3.21 -0.29 -13.66
C GLU A 213 4.44 0.63 -13.81
N ALA A 214 4.27 1.78 -14.47
CA ALA A 214 5.30 2.80 -14.53
C ALA A 214 5.52 3.38 -13.11
N MET A 215 6.67 3.10 -12.51
CA MET A 215 7.08 3.68 -11.22
C MET A 215 7.91 4.94 -11.45
N GLY A 216 7.67 6.01 -10.68
CA GLY A 216 8.45 7.25 -10.77
C GLY A 216 8.44 7.92 -12.15
N ASN A 217 7.37 7.75 -12.94
CA ASN A 217 7.24 8.25 -14.31
C ASN A 217 8.36 7.81 -15.27
N LEU A 218 8.95 6.63 -15.02
CA LEU A 218 9.99 6.05 -15.86
C LEU A 218 9.41 5.06 -16.86
N PHE A 219 9.73 5.27 -18.14
CA PHE A 219 9.24 4.48 -19.27
C PHE A 219 10.41 3.98 -20.12
N GLN A 220 10.40 2.71 -20.49
CA GLN A 220 11.36 2.12 -21.41
C GLN A 220 10.72 1.97 -22.79
N ILE A 221 11.37 2.51 -23.82
CA ILE A 221 10.95 2.39 -25.22
C ILE A 221 11.97 1.51 -25.95
N SER A 222 11.50 0.52 -26.72
CA SER A 222 12.37 -0.45 -27.40
C SER A 222 11.80 -0.98 -28.71
N ASN A 223 12.64 -1.55 -29.57
CA ASN A 223 12.18 -2.26 -30.76
C ASN A 223 11.57 -3.64 -30.41
N GLN A 224 10.63 -4.10 -31.24
CA GLN A 224 9.96 -5.39 -31.07
C GLN A 224 10.53 -6.48 -31.99
N THR A 225 10.78 -6.15 -33.25
CA THR A 225 11.23 -7.08 -34.29
C THR A 225 12.63 -6.75 -34.80
N THR A 226 13.37 -7.76 -35.24
CA THR A 226 14.72 -7.62 -35.81
C THR A 226 14.88 -8.25 -37.19
N LEU A 227 13.98 -9.16 -37.58
CA LEU A 227 14.09 -9.88 -38.85
C LEU A 227 13.84 -8.93 -40.02
N GLY A 228 14.78 -8.89 -40.97
CA GLY A 228 14.69 -8.05 -42.16
C GLY A 228 15.02 -6.56 -41.94
N GLU A 229 15.47 -6.17 -40.74
CA GLU A 229 15.95 -4.81 -40.45
C GLU A 229 17.47 -4.76 -40.33
N LYS A 230 18.08 -3.63 -40.65
CA LYS A 230 19.50 -3.36 -40.38
C LYS A 230 19.68 -2.73 -38.99
N GLU A 231 20.81 -2.99 -38.33
CA GLU A 231 21.09 -2.41 -37.00
C GLU A 231 21.03 -0.88 -37.01
N ASP A 232 21.61 -0.24 -38.02
CA ASP A 232 21.56 1.22 -38.17
C ASP A 232 20.15 1.76 -38.36
N GLU A 233 19.27 1.03 -39.05
CA GLU A 233 17.86 1.42 -39.24
C GLU A 233 17.09 1.35 -37.92
N ILE A 234 17.29 0.29 -37.14
CA ILE A 234 16.70 0.14 -35.79
C ILE A 234 17.13 1.31 -34.91
N ILE A 235 18.43 1.62 -34.88
CA ILE A 235 18.99 2.69 -34.05
C ILE A 235 18.47 4.06 -34.50
N ASN A 236 18.48 4.36 -35.79
CA ASN A 236 18.04 5.64 -36.32
C ASN A 236 16.52 5.84 -36.11
N ARG A 237 15.70 4.80 -36.36
CA ARG A 237 14.25 4.84 -36.13
C ARG A 237 13.94 5.10 -34.66
N LEU A 238 14.57 4.35 -33.74
CA LEU A 238 14.34 4.51 -32.31
C LEU A 238 14.81 5.89 -31.81
N THR A 239 15.97 6.36 -32.27
CA THR A 239 16.50 7.69 -31.92
C THR A 239 15.53 8.79 -32.31
N LYS A 240 15.02 8.77 -33.55
CA LYS A 240 14.07 9.78 -34.05
C LYS A 240 12.76 9.81 -33.25
N VAL A 241 12.23 8.64 -32.88
CA VAL A 241 11.01 8.56 -32.06
C VAL A 241 11.26 9.13 -30.67
N ILE A 242 12.41 8.83 -30.06
CA ILE A 242 12.77 9.35 -28.74
C ILE A 242 12.93 10.88 -28.79
N GLU A 243 13.57 11.42 -29.82
CA GLU A 243 13.70 12.89 -30.02
C GLU A 243 12.32 13.57 -30.07
N THR A 244 11.35 13.01 -30.81
CA THR A 244 9.98 13.54 -30.82
C THR A 244 9.30 13.47 -29.45
N ILE A 245 9.57 12.43 -28.65
CA ILE A 245 9.01 12.32 -27.29
C ILE A 245 9.66 13.33 -26.35
N ILE A 246 10.96 13.57 -26.49
CA ILE A 246 11.69 14.60 -25.74
C ILE A 246 11.10 15.98 -26.01
N GLU A 247 10.83 16.32 -27.28
CA GLU A 247 10.18 17.58 -27.65
C GLU A 247 8.82 17.73 -26.96
N LYS A 248 7.97 16.70 -27.05
CA LYS A 248 6.64 16.70 -26.40
C LYS A 248 6.71 16.82 -24.88
N GLU A 249 7.69 16.17 -24.26
CA GLU A 249 7.91 16.28 -22.81
C GLU A 249 8.37 17.69 -22.42
N HIS A 250 9.24 18.32 -23.23
CA HIS A 250 9.65 19.70 -23.01
C HIS A 250 8.45 20.66 -23.13
N ASP A 251 7.65 20.52 -24.17
CA ASP A 251 6.42 21.32 -24.37
C ASP A 251 5.46 21.16 -23.17
N ALA A 252 5.24 19.93 -22.72
CA ALA A 252 4.39 19.65 -21.57
C ALA A 252 4.92 20.33 -20.28
N ARG A 253 6.23 20.28 -20.04
CA ARG A 253 6.88 20.97 -18.90
C ARG A 253 6.70 22.48 -18.97
N GLN A 254 6.85 23.09 -20.16
CA GLN A 254 6.65 24.53 -20.35
C GLN A 254 5.19 24.94 -20.10
N ILE A 255 4.23 24.15 -20.59
CA ILE A 255 2.81 24.38 -20.34
C ILE A 255 2.49 24.30 -18.84
N LEU A 256 3.07 23.35 -18.12
CA LEU A 256 2.90 23.22 -16.67
C LEU A 256 3.46 24.44 -15.91
N LEU A 257 4.64 24.93 -16.31
CA LEU A 257 5.23 26.16 -15.76
C LEU A 257 4.33 27.38 -15.99
N GLN A 258 3.75 27.52 -17.18
CA GLN A 258 2.92 28.67 -17.52
C GLN A 258 1.54 28.63 -16.86
N LYS A 259 0.89 27.45 -16.87
CA LYS A 259 -0.52 27.33 -16.44
C LYS A 259 -0.69 27.07 -14.95
N LYS A 260 0.27 26.41 -14.28
CA LYS A 260 0.14 25.98 -12.88
C LYS A 260 1.45 26.13 -12.07
N PRO A 261 2.13 27.30 -12.10
CA PRO A 261 3.43 27.46 -11.44
C PRO A 261 3.36 27.22 -9.92
N ASN A 262 2.32 27.75 -9.26
CA ASN A 262 2.18 27.61 -7.80
C ASN A 262 1.89 26.18 -7.38
N THR A 263 1.02 25.47 -8.11
CA THR A 263 0.72 24.05 -7.82
C THR A 263 1.94 23.17 -8.01
N LEU A 264 2.74 23.46 -9.04
CA LEU A 264 3.97 22.73 -9.32
C LEU A 264 5.04 23.01 -8.25
N CYS A 265 5.24 24.26 -7.86
CA CYS A 265 6.15 24.63 -6.76
C CYS A 265 5.74 23.98 -5.43
N ASP A 266 4.44 23.98 -5.12
CA ASP A 266 3.89 23.36 -3.92
C ASP A 266 4.02 21.83 -3.95
N GLN A 267 3.82 21.18 -5.09
CA GLN A 267 4.11 19.75 -5.27
C GLN A 267 5.59 19.43 -5.07
N ILE A 268 6.48 20.22 -5.65
CA ILE A 268 7.94 20.08 -5.50
C ILE A 268 8.36 20.29 -4.04
N GLY A 269 7.86 21.34 -3.40
CA GLY A 269 8.14 21.67 -2.00
C GLY A 269 7.64 20.60 -1.04
N ARG A 270 6.43 20.06 -1.25
CA ARG A 270 5.90 18.93 -0.49
C ARG A 270 6.74 17.68 -0.68
N ALA A 271 7.11 17.34 -1.92
CA ALA A 271 7.95 16.18 -2.17
C ALA A 271 9.30 16.31 -1.44
N TYR A 272 9.89 17.50 -1.45
CA TYR A 272 11.14 17.77 -0.75
C TYR A 272 10.98 17.66 0.76
N GLY A 273 9.94 18.28 1.33
CA GLY A 273 9.65 18.20 2.75
C GLY A 273 9.39 16.78 3.22
N VAL A 274 8.57 16.02 2.50
CA VAL A 274 8.26 14.62 2.86
C VAL A 274 9.52 13.76 2.78
N LEU A 275 10.33 13.86 1.71
CA LEU A 275 11.59 13.11 1.62
C LEU A 275 12.59 13.47 2.73
N THR A 276 12.61 14.74 3.16
CA THR A 276 13.56 15.24 4.17
C THR A 276 13.16 14.87 5.59
N TYR A 277 11.86 14.93 5.92
CA TYR A 277 11.37 14.84 7.31
C TYR A 277 10.66 13.52 7.63
N ALA A 278 10.33 12.69 6.64
CA ALA A 278 9.72 11.39 6.91
C ALA A 278 10.68 10.46 7.66
N HIS A 279 10.17 9.83 8.72
CA HIS A 279 10.95 8.87 9.51
C HIS A 279 11.02 7.49 8.85
N ALA A 280 10.00 7.13 8.07
CA ALA A 280 9.93 5.91 7.27
C ALA A 280 8.94 6.13 6.12
N MET A 281 9.23 5.54 4.96
CA MET A 281 8.33 5.52 3.81
C MET A 281 8.59 4.28 2.97
N ALA A 282 7.62 3.91 2.12
CA ALA A 282 7.79 2.80 1.18
C ALA A 282 8.73 3.21 0.03
N SER A 283 9.51 2.26 -0.50
CA SER A 283 10.39 2.48 -1.66
C SER A 283 9.64 3.03 -2.88
N LYS A 284 8.43 2.53 -3.16
CA LYS A 284 7.56 3.02 -4.25
C LYS A 284 7.18 4.48 -4.07
N GLU A 285 6.88 4.89 -2.83
CA GLU A 285 6.55 6.26 -2.49
C GLU A 285 7.77 7.18 -2.64
N ALA A 286 8.92 6.75 -2.15
CA ALA A 286 10.20 7.47 -2.31
C ALA A 286 10.53 7.72 -3.79
N LEU A 287 10.38 6.71 -4.65
CA LEU A 287 10.64 6.84 -6.10
C LEU A 287 9.69 7.84 -6.78
N ASN A 288 8.42 7.87 -6.38
CA ASN A 288 7.46 8.85 -6.90
C ASN A 288 7.81 10.28 -6.46
N LEU A 289 8.21 10.47 -5.20
CA LEU A 289 8.62 11.79 -4.71
C LEU A 289 9.94 12.24 -5.35
N LEU A 290 10.92 11.33 -5.51
CA LEU A 290 12.17 11.60 -6.22
C LEU A 290 11.92 12.00 -7.69
N SER A 291 10.91 11.42 -8.34
CA SER A 291 10.47 11.87 -9.67
C SER A 291 10.00 13.32 -9.69
N VAL A 292 9.29 13.77 -8.66
CA VAL A 292 8.83 15.17 -8.56
C VAL A 292 10.02 16.10 -8.28
N ILE A 293 10.95 15.69 -7.41
CA ILE A 293 12.20 16.44 -7.16
C ILE A 293 12.99 16.61 -8.44
N LYS A 294 13.20 15.51 -9.18
CA LYS A 294 13.94 15.50 -10.44
C LYS A 294 13.31 16.42 -11.48
N LEU A 295 11.97 16.44 -11.58
CA LEU A 295 11.25 17.43 -12.38
C LEU A 295 11.56 18.85 -11.90
N GLY A 296 11.51 19.11 -10.59
CA GLY A 296 11.86 20.41 -10.02
C GLY A 296 13.29 20.85 -10.35
N MET A 297 14.26 19.94 -10.37
CA MET A 297 15.64 20.24 -10.79
C MET A 297 15.69 20.70 -12.24
N ASP A 298 15.02 19.98 -13.14
CA ASP A 298 14.97 20.31 -14.57
C ASP A 298 14.26 21.65 -14.84
N LEU A 299 13.43 22.11 -13.92
CA LEU A 299 12.73 23.40 -13.97
C LEU A 299 13.49 24.52 -13.24
N GLY A 300 14.68 24.25 -12.70
CA GLY A 300 15.52 25.23 -12.01
C GLY A 300 15.12 25.51 -10.56
N ALA A 301 14.26 24.69 -9.94
CA ALA A 301 13.88 24.82 -8.54
C ALA A 301 14.99 24.38 -7.56
N PHE A 302 15.94 23.58 -8.04
CA PHE A 302 17.10 23.11 -7.26
C PHE A 302 18.40 23.25 -8.06
N PRO A 303 19.56 23.33 -7.38
CA PRO A 303 20.87 23.33 -8.04
C PRO A 303 21.17 22.06 -8.85
N GLU A 304 21.75 22.21 -10.05
CA GLU A 304 22.11 21.10 -10.95
C GLU A 304 23.27 20.23 -10.41
N ASP A 305 24.12 20.74 -9.52
CA ASP A 305 25.25 19.99 -8.95
C ASP A 305 24.82 18.80 -8.08
N GLN A 306 23.55 18.77 -7.64
CA GLN A 306 22.98 17.67 -6.87
C GLN A 306 22.34 16.57 -7.74
N ARG A 307 22.29 16.74 -9.07
CA ARG A 307 21.56 15.83 -9.98
C ARG A 307 22.04 14.39 -9.89
N LEU A 308 23.37 14.21 -9.82
CA LEU A 308 23.99 12.89 -9.68
C LEU A 308 23.50 12.16 -8.42
N GLN A 309 23.36 12.87 -7.29
CA GLN A 309 22.91 12.27 -6.03
C GLN A 309 21.44 11.84 -6.14
N ILE A 310 20.60 12.66 -6.76
CA ILE A 310 19.19 12.30 -7.01
C ILE A 310 19.10 11.08 -7.94
N ASP A 311 19.91 11.04 -9.00
CA ASP A 311 19.95 9.91 -9.95
C ASP A 311 20.44 8.61 -9.29
N GLU A 312 21.42 8.69 -8.39
CA GLU A 312 21.86 7.57 -7.56
C GLU A 312 20.75 7.09 -6.62
N LEU A 313 20.00 8.00 -6.00
CA LEU A 313 18.89 7.65 -5.11
C LEU A 313 17.78 6.87 -5.81
N PHE A 314 17.55 7.03 -7.12
CA PHE A 314 16.60 6.19 -7.87
C PHE A 314 16.97 4.70 -7.89
N ILE A 315 18.26 4.38 -7.74
CA ILE A 315 18.72 3.00 -7.60
C ILE A 315 18.82 2.61 -6.13
N GLU A 316 19.42 3.47 -5.29
CA GLU A 316 19.69 3.13 -3.90
C GLU A 316 18.44 3.00 -3.03
N THR A 317 17.34 3.64 -3.41
CA THR A 317 16.04 3.50 -2.76
C THR A 317 15.30 2.22 -3.14
N GLN A 318 15.81 1.42 -4.09
CA GLN A 318 15.21 0.14 -4.45
C GLN A 318 15.45 -0.92 -3.36
N PRO A 319 14.54 -1.90 -3.20
CA PRO A 319 14.53 -2.81 -2.06
C PRO A 319 15.84 -3.57 -1.82
N ALA A 320 16.50 -4.10 -2.85
CA ALA A 320 17.73 -4.88 -2.64
C ALA A 320 18.90 -4.00 -2.22
N HIS A 321 19.02 -2.79 -2.77
CA HIS A 321 20.01 -1.82 -2.32
C HIS A 321 19.78 -1.41 -0.86
N LEU A 322 18.53 -1.16 -0.45
CA LEU A 322 18.19 -0.85 0.94
C LEU A 322 18.51 -2.01 1.90
N ILE A 323 18.22 -3.26 1.51
CA ILE A 323 18.56 -4.45 2.29
C ILE A 323 20.07 -4.61 2.38
N LEU A 324 20.80 -4.38 1.28
CA LEU A 324 22.25 -4.45 1.24
C LEU A 324 22.89 -3.39 2.13
N VAL A 325 22.43 -2.14 2.07
CA VAL A 325 22.87 -1.05 2.95
C VAL A 325 22.52 -1.37 4.40
N ARG A 326 21.34 -1.93 4.68
CA ARG A 326 20.99 -2.38 6.04
C ARG A 326 21.88 -3.51 6.51
N TRP A 327 22.28 -4.44 5.65
CA TRP A 327 23.22 -5.52 5.95
C TRP A 327 24.64 -4.99 6.19
N GLN A 328 25.11 -4.08 5.34
CA GLN A 328 26.41 -3.40 5.50
C GLN A 328 26.42 -2.52 6.74
N ARG A 329 25.35 -1.74 6.99
CA ARG A 329 25.14 -0.99 8.23
C ARG A 329 24.96 -1.91 9.41
N SER A 330 24.42 -3.12 9.28
CA SER A 330 24.33 -4.09 10.37
C SER A 330 25.67 -4.79 10.63
N ARG A 331 26.57 -4.91 9.65
CA ARG A 331 27.97 -5.38 9.83
C ARG A 331 28.89 -4.27 10.33
N ALA A 332 28.73 -3.05 9.82
CA ALA A 332 29.43 -1.85 10.26
C ALA A 332 28.93 -1.47 11.65
N MET A 333 27.62 -1.52 11.90
CA MET A 333 27.04 -1.54 13.24
C MET A 333 27.51 -2.77 13.99
N ALA A 334 27.62 -4.00 13.50
CA ALA A 334 28.22 -5.09 14.31
C ALA A 334 29.69 -4.78 14.71
N ARG A 335 30.39 -3.93 13.94
CA ARG A 335 31.70 -3.32 14.28
C ARG A 335 31.61 -2.10 15.21
N LEU A 336 30.54 -1.29 15.15
CA LEU A 336 30.30 -0.02 15.89
C LEU A 336 29.31 -0.16 17.09
N THR A 337 28.51 -1.22 17.15
CA THR A 337 27.58 -1.65 18.21
C THR A 337 28.33 -2.47 19.24
N ARG A 338 29.47 -1.91 19.64
CA ARG A 338 29.94 -2.10 21.01
C ARG A 338 29.26 -1.12 21.98
N HIS A 339 28.33 -0.26 21.54
CA HIS A 339 27.78 0.83 22.38
C HIS A 339 26.26 1.15 22.32
N ARG A 340 25.39 0.31 21.76
CA ARG A 340 23.93 0.65 21.67
C ARG A 340 22.93 -0.40 22.19
N THR A 341 23.31 -1.17 23.21
CA THR A 341 22.44 -2.14 23.92
C THR A 341 22.21 -1.73 25.38
N MET A 342 21.51 -0.62 25.64
CA MET A 342 21.27 -0.16 27.03
C MET A 342 19.84 0.28 27.37
N ASN A 343 18.83 0.14 26.49
CA ASN A 343 17.49 0.70 26.76
C ASN A 343 16.36 -0.29 27.12
N ASN A 344 16.63 -1.58 27.38
CA ASN A 344 15.60 -2.57 27.77
C ASN A 344 15.91 -3.33 29.09
N PHE A 345 16.63 -2.74 30.05
CA PHE A 345 16.91 -3.40 31.34
C PHE A 345 15.87 -3.07 32.41
N THR A 346 15.45 -4.07 33.20
CA THR A 346 14.63 -3.85 34.40
C THR A 346 15.35 -2.97 35.43
N PRO A 347 14.65 -2.29 36.35
CA PRO A 347 15.28 -1.49 37.39
C PRO A 347 16.32 -2.27 38.22
N ARG A 348 16.01 -3.54 38.55
CA ARG A 348 16.94 -4.43 39.26
C ARG A 348 18.18 -4.74 38.42
N ALA A 349 18.02 -5.04 37.13
CA ALA A 349 19.16 -5.28 36.23
C ALA A 349 20.04 -4.04 36.03
N GLN A 350 19.45 -2.83 36.01
CA GLN A 350 20.22 -1.58 36.00
C GLN A 350 20.99 -1.38 37.32
N GLN A 351 20.39 -1.75 38.45
CA GLN A 351 21.05 -1.71 39.75
C GLN A 351 22.24 -2.69 39.83
N VAL A 352 22.13 -3.90 39.26
CA VAL A 352 23.25 -4.85 39.13
C VAL A 352 24.43 -4.22 38.39
N LEU A 353 24.18 -3.50 37.29
CA LEU A 353 25.21 -2.83 36.51
C LEU A 353 25.90 -1.71 37.31
N ALA A 354 25.13 -0.96 38.11
CA ALA A 354 25.67 0.06 39.00
C ALA A 354 26.52 -0.55 40.13
N LEU A 355 26.07 -1.66 40.72
CA LEU A 355 26.82 -2.39 41.76
C LEU A 355 28.11 -3.00 41.19
N ALA A 356 28.10 -3.51 39.96
CA ALA A 356 29.30 -4.02 39.30
C ALA A 356 30.39 -2.94 39.13
N ARG A 357 30.01 -1.68 38.90
CA ARG A 357 30.96 -0.56 38.87
C ARG A 357 31.55 -0.26 40.24
N LYS A 358 30.74 -0.34 41.30
CA LYS A 358 31.21 -0.17 42.68
C LYS A 358 32.16 -1.27 43.11
N GLU A 359 31.92 -2.51 42.68
CA GLU A 359 32.86 -3.62 42.93
C GLU A 359 34.16 -3.42 42.15
N ALA A 360 34.11 -3.00 40.89
CA ALA A 360 35.33 -2.67 40.14
C ALA A 360 36.19 -1.60 40.83
N ASP A 361 35.55 -0.57 41.40
CA ASP A 361 36.22 0.47 42.19
C ASP A 361 36.79 -0.09 43.51
N ARG A 362 36.07 -1.00 44.20
CA ARG A 362 36.56 -1.67 45.41
C ARG A 362 37.83 -2.49 45.18
N PHE A 363 37.99 -3.12 44.01
CA PHE A 363 39.20 -3.86 43.63
C PHE A 363 40.27 -2.99 42.97
N ASN A 364 40.11 -1.66 42.90
CA ASN A 364 40.98 -0.74 42.15
C ASN A 364 41.17 -1.13 40.67
N HIS A 365 40.15 -1.74 40.05
CA HIS A 365 40.18 -2.09 38.64
C HIS A 365 39.73 -0.93 37.75
N ASN A 366 40.55 -0.60 36.75
CA ASN A 366 40.23 0.39 35.73
C ASN A 366 39.28 -0.14 34.63
N TYR A 367 38.61 -1.27 34.89
CA TYR A 367 37.63 -1.88 34.00
C TYR A 367 36.53 -2.62 34.78
N VAL A 368 35.35 -2.78 34.18
CA VAL A 368 34.30 -3.67 34.71
C VAL A 368 34.34 -5.00 33.96
N GLY A 369 34.77 -6.05 34.67
CA GLY A 369 34.85 -7.43 34.20
C GLY A 369 33.61 -8.27 34.53
N THR A 370 33.61 -9.52 34.09
CA THR A 370 32.50 -10.47 34.30
C THR A 370 32.33 -10.82 35.78
N GLU A 371 33.43 -10.87 36.52
CA GLU A 371 33.56 -11.04 37.96
C GLU A 371 32.81 -9.95 38.73
N HIS A 372 33.00 -8.69 38.36
CA HIS A 372 32.31 -7.57 39.00
C HIS A 372 30.80 -7.61 38.69
N LEU A 373 30.41 -8.11 37.52
CA LEU A 373 29.00 -8.28 37.17
C LEU A 373 28.34 -9.39 38.00
N LEU A 374 29.05 -10.50 38.26
CA LEU A 374 28.58 -11.57 39.15
C LEU A 374 28.54 -11.10 40.62
N LEU A 375 29.56 -10.39 41.10
CA LEU A 375 29.54 -9.78 42.42
C LEU A 375 28.41 -8.75 42.56
N GLY A 376 28.11 -8.00 41.50
CA GLY A 376 26.98 -7.07 41.45
C GLY A 376 25.62 -7.77 41.55
N LEU A 377 25.47 -8.96 40.94
CA LEU A 377 24.27 -9.80 41.10
C LEU A 377 24.14 -10.30 42.54
N ILE A 378 25.22 -10.81 43.13
CA ILE A 378 25.24 -11.32 44.51
C ILE A 378 24.94 -10.20 45.52
N LYS A 379 25.61 -9.05 45.36
CA LYS A 379 25.46 -7.88 46.25
C LYS A 379 24.08 -7.23 46.17
N LEU A 380 23.35 -7.40 45.07
CA LEU A 380 21.97 -6.96 45.00
C LEU A 380 21.11 -7.66 46.08
N GLY A 381 21.44 -8.90 46.46
CA GLY A 381 20.81 -9.66 47.54
C GLY A 381 19.37 -10.10 47.27
N GLN A 382 18.75 -9.62 46.21
CA GLN A 382 17.37 -9.89 45.81
C GLN A 382 17.26 -10.00 44.29
N GLY A 383 16.28 -10.78 43.81
CA GLY A 383 16.01 -10.96 42.38
C GLY A 383 16.09 -12.43 41.96
N VAL A 384 15.51 -12.74 40.80
CA VAL A 384 15.33 -14.11 40.31
C VAL A 384 16.67 -14.85 40.20
N ALA A 385 17.73 -14.17 39.74
CA ALA A 385 19.07 -14.77 39.70
C ALA A 385 19.60 -15.18 41.07
N VAL A 386 19.37 -14.37 42.11
CA VAL A 386 19.85 -14.63 43.47
C VAL A 386 19.06 -15.79 44.09
N ASN A 387 17.74 -15.78 43.95
CA ASN A 387 16.87 -16.85 44.42
C ASN A 387 17.24 -18.20 43.77
N VAL A 388 17.49 -18.22 42.46
CA VAL A 388 17.88 -19.43 41.74
C VAL A 388 19.23 -19.94 42.22
N LEU A 389 20.24 -19.06 42.39
CA LEU A 389 21.55 -19.48 42.92
C LEU A 389 21.42 -20.10 44.33
N GLN A 390 20.61 -19.51 45.21
CA GLN A 390 20.35 -20.05 46.55
C GLN A 390 19.59 -21.39 46.50
N LYS A 391 18.56 -21.53 45.66
CA LYS A 391 17.81 -22.79 45.47
C LYS A 391 18.68 -23.90 44.90
N MET A 392 19.70 -23.55 44.11
CA MET A 392 20.69 -24.49 43.60
C MET A 392 21.73 -24.90 44.67
N GLY A 393 21.57 -24.47 45.92
CA GLY A 393 22.40 -24.87 47.05
C GLY A 393 23.69 -24.05 47.19
N LEU A 394 23.80 -22.91 46.50
CA LEU A 394 24.98 -22.07 46.57
C LEU A 394 24.88 -21.06 47.69
N ASP A 395 25.84 -21.12 48.61
CA ASP A 395 26.09 -20.05 49.56
C ASP A 395 26.74 -18.86 48.83
N LEU A 396 26.02 -17.75 48.76
CA LEU A 396 26.44 -16.55 48.04
C LEU A 396 27.75 -15.96 48.58
N GLU A 397 28.02 -16.17 49.87
CA GLU A 397 29.29 -15.78 50.50
C GLU A 397 30.46 -16.64 50.00
N THR A 398 30.25 -17.94 49.87
CA THR A 398 31.22 -18.85 49.23
C THR A 398 31.48 -18.48 47.76
N VAL A 399 30.44 -18.15 46.99
CA VAL A 399 30.61 -17.69 45.59
C VAL A 399 31.39 -16.37 45.55
N ARG A 400 31.09 -15.44 46.45
CA ARG A 400 31.81 -14.17 46.58
C ARG A 400 33.30 -14.40 46.87
N MET A 401 33.63 -15.26 47.84
CA MET A 401 35.02 -15.58 48.20
C MET A 401 35.78 -16.23 47.05
N GLU A 402 35.15 -17.12 46.28
CA GLU A 402 35.80 -17.77 45.14
C GLU A 402 36.04 -16.80 43.98
N VAL A 403 35.10 -15.87 43.74
CA VAL A 403 35.34 -14.75 42.79
C VAL A 403 36.47 -13.86 43.32
N GLU A 404 36.45 -13.46 44.59
CA GLU A 404 37.49 -12.63 45.22
C GLU A 404 38.88 -13.29 45.15
N LYS A 405 38.98 -14.60 45.32
CA LYS A 405 40.23 -15.35 45.23
C LYS A 405 40.82 -15.38 43.81
N GLN A 406 39.96 -15.42 42.79
CA GLN A 406 40.40 -15.41 41.38
C GLN A 406 40.67 -14.01 40.85
N VAL A 407 40.33 -12.97 41.61
CA VAL A 407 40.38 -11.56 41.21
C VAL A 407 41.43 -10.84 42.05
N GLY A 408 42.54 -10.43 41.43
CA GLY A 408 43.57 -9.63 42.10
C GLY A 408 43.10 -8.21 42.43
N SER A 409 43.86 -7.46 43.23
CA SER A 409 43.66 -6.01 43.40
C SER A 409 44.50 -5.22 42.39
N GLY A 410 43.94 -4.15 41.83
CA GLY A 410 44.63 -3.22 40.94
C GLY A 410 45.57 -2.24 41.65
N PRO A 411 46.30 -1.39 40.89
CA PRO A 411 47.29 -0.46 41.43
C PRO A 411 46.69 0.58 42.40
N GLU A 412 47.46 1.03 43.40
CA GLU A 412 47.01 1.97 44.46
C GLU A 412 46.57 3.35 43.95
N THR A 413 46.98 3.74 42.74
CA THR A 413 46.62 5.02 42.13
C THR A 413 45.21 4.99 41.53
N LYS A 414 44.27 5.63 42.22
CA LYS A 414 42.89 5.80 41.74
C LYS A 414 42.82 6.71 40.52
N ILE A 415 42.31 6.20 39.41
CA ILE A 415 41.99 7.00 38.21
C ILE A 415 40.61 7.62 38.42
N VAL A 416 40.53 8.96 38.47
CA VAL A 416 39.26 9.70 38.54
C VAL A 416 38.62 9.69 37.14
N GLY A 417 37.54 8.92 36.96
CA GLY A 417 36.83 8.81 35.68
C GLY A 417 35.81 7.67 35.64
N ASN A 418 35.09 7.56 34.52
CA ASN A 418 34.03 6.54 34.34
C ASN A 418 34.67 5.20 33.93
N VAL A 419 34.55 4.16 34.77
CA VAL A 419 35.18 2.85 34.53
C VAL A 419 34.46 2.10 33.38
N PRO A 420 35.15 1.75 32.27
CA PRO A 420 34.53 1.14 31.10
C PRO A 420 34.24 -0.37 31.26
N TYR A 421 33.18 -0.86 30.62
CA TYR A 421 32.90 -2.30 30.51
C TYR A 421 33.86 -3.00 29.54
N THR A 422 34.38 -4.16 29.95
CA THR A 422 35.19 -5.02 29.09
C THR A 422 34.38 -5.57 27.89
N PRO A 423 35.04 -5.97 26.79
CA PRO A 423 34.37 -6.65 25.67
C PRO A 423 33.58 -7.89 26.08
N ARG A 424 34.06 -8.64 27.09
CA ARG A 424 33.37 -9.81 27.62
C ARG A 424 32.07 -9.43 28.33
N VAL A 425 32.07 -8.39 29.16
CA VAL A 425 30.81 -7.89 29.77
C VAL A 425 29.81 -7.42 28.72
N LYS A 426 30.26 -6.72 27.66
CA LYS A 426 29.38 -6.35 26.55
C LYS A 426 28.78 -7.58 25.85
N LYS A 427 29.54 -8.66 25.71
CA LYS A 427 29.08 -9.95 25.18
C LYS A 427 28.06 -10.60 26.11
N VAL A 428 28.30 -10.61 27.42
CA VAL A 428 27.34 -11.10 28.44
C VAL A 428 26.00 -10.37 28.34
N LEU A 429 26.00 -9.03 28.26
CA LEU A 429 24.76 -8.26 28.16
C LEU A 429 24.02 -8.48 26.83
N ALA A 430 24.75 -8.67 25.72
CA ALA A 430 24.15 -9.04 24.45
C ALA A 430 23.54 -10.46 24.49
N LEU A 431 24.18 -11.40 25.18
CA LEU A 431 23.66 -12.75 25.41
C LEU A 431 22.43 -12.73 26.32
N ALA A 432 22.45 -11.93 27.40
CA ALA A 432 21.29 -11.73 28.26
C ALA A 432 20.07 -11.21 27.48
N GLY A 433 20.27 -10.29 26.53
CA GLY A 433 19.20 -9.85 25.62
C GLY A 433 18.69 -10.93 24.68
N LYS A 434 19.51 -11.94 24.32
CA LYS A 434 19.04 -13.10 23.55
C LYS A 434 18.26 -14.08 24.42
N GLU A 435 18.70 -14.31 25.66
CA GLU A 435 17.98 -15.15 26.62
C GLU A 435 16.60 -14.55 26.96
N ALA A 436 16.52 -13.23 27.14
CA ALA A 436 15.24 -12.54 27.32
C ALA A 436 14.26 -12.82 26.16
N LYS A 437 14.74 -12.71 24.92
CA LYS A 437 13.91 -13.05 23.75
C LYS A 437 13.55 -14.52 23.67
N ALA A 438 14.46 -15.42 24.05
CA ALA A 438 14.21 -16.86 24.06
C ALA A 438 13.13 -17.24 25.09
N LEU A 439 13.04 -16.48 26.18
CA LEU A 439 12.01 -16.61 27.21
C LEU A 439 10.76 -15.73 26.94
N ASN A 440 10.63 -15.16 25.73
CA ASN A 440 9.55 -14.23 25.34
C ASN A 440 9.40 -12.98 26.22
N HIS A 441 10.46 -12.56 26.90
CA HIS A 441 10.48 -11.32 27.67
C HIS A 441 10.91 -10.12 26.80
N SER A 442 10.16 -9.03 26.89
CA SER A 442 10.47 -7.75 26.22
C SER A 442 11.54 -6.91 26.93
N TYR A 443 11.98 -7.37 28.11
CA TYR A 443 12.95 -6.72 29.00
C TYR A 443 14.07 -7.68 29.43
N VAL A 444 15.19 -7.13 29.91
CA VAL A 444 16.33 -7.88 30.45
C VAL A 444 16.38 -7.73 31.97
N GLY A 445 16.10 -8.82 32.67
CA GLY A 445 16.16 -8.94 34.13
C GLY A 445 17.43 -9.60 34.67
N THR A 446 17.48 -9.83 35.98
CA THR A 446 18.65 -10.36 36.70
C THR A 446 19.03 -11.78 36.25
N GLU A 447 18.03 -12.62 36.04
CA GLU A 447 18.07 -14.01 35.56
C GLU A 447 18.65 -14.10 34.15
N HIS A 448 18.33 -13.15 33.29
CA HIS A 448 18.89 -13.06 31.95
C HIS A 448 20.39 -12.71 31.98
N ILE A 449 20.82 -11.86 32.93
CA ILE A 449 22.24 -11.54 33.13
C ILE A 449 22.99 -12.77 33.63
N LEU A 450 22.41 -13.55 34.54
CA LEU A 450 22.99 -14.81 35.03
C LEU A 450 23.17 -15.84 33.89
N LEU A 451 22.14 -16.05 33.08
CA LEU A 451 22.24 -16.92 31.89
C LEU A 451 23.26 -16.39 30.87
N GLY A 452 23.33 -15.07 30.69
CA GLY A 452 24.33 -14.41 29.87
C GLY A 452 25.77 -14.65 30.36
N LEU A 453 25.99 -14.68 31.68
CA LEU A 453 27.29 -14.99 32.29
C LEU A 453 27.69 -16.44 32.02
N LEU A 454 26.79 -17.39 32.24
CA LEU A 454 27.03 -18.80 31.97
C LEU A 454 27.29 -19.07 30.49
N ARG A 455 26.51 -18.43 29.59
CA ARG A 455 26.61 -18.59 28.13
C ARG A 455 27.84 -17.92 27.52
N GLU A 456 28.42 -16.89 28.15
CA GLU A 456 29.68 -16.32 27.70
C GLU A 456 30.83 -17.32 27.82
N GLY A 457 30.78 -18.17 28.87
CA GLY A 457 31.45 -19.46 28.95
C GLY A 457 32.94 -19.45 29.30
N GLU A 458 33.62 -18.31 29.17
CA GLU A 458 35.09 -18.18 29.25
C GLU A 458 35.57 -17.14 30.29
N GLY A 459 34.72 -16.20 30.69
CA GLY A 459 35.01 -15.16 31.67
C GLY A 459 35.25 -15.72 33.08
N VAL A 460 35.80 -14.89 33.97
CA VAL A 460 36.07 -15.25 35.37
C VAL A 460 34.79 -15.72 36.05
N ALA A 461 33.68 -14.99 35.87
CA ALA A 461 32.39 -15.39 36.40
C ALA A 461 31.92 -16.75 35.87
N ALA A 462 32.08 -17.02 34.57
CA ALA A 462 31.69 -18.31 33.99
C ALA A 462 32.54 -19.46 34.53
N ARG A 463 33.84 -19.25 34.76
CA ARG A 463 34.74 -20.25 35.37
C ARG A 463 34.36 -20.54 36.83
N VAL A 464 34.09 -19.51 37.62
CA VAL A 464 33.65 -19.67 39.02
C VAL A 464 32.30 -20.39 39.09
N LEU A 465 31.32 -20.00 38.26
CA LEU A 465 30.02 -20.67 38.25
C LEU A 465 30.14 -22.14 37.79
N LYS A 466 31.00 -22.45 36.80
CA LYS A 466 31.28 -23.83 36.37
C LYS A 466 32.01 -24.67 37.41
N SER A 467 32.97 -24.09 38.17
CA SER A 467 33.63 -24.81 39.26
C SER A 467 32.69 -25.14 40.42
N LEU A 468 31.55 -24.43 40.50
CA LEU A 468 30.46 -24.68 41.44
C LEU A 468 29.35 -25.58 40.83
N GLU A 469 29.66 -26.30 39.74
CA GLU A 469 28.77 -27.25 39.06
C GLU A 469 27.45 -26.65 38.51
N LEU A 470 27.42 -25.33 38.25
CA LEU A 470 26.29 -24.70 37.56
C LEU A 470 26.37 -24.93 36.05
N ASP A 471 25.38 -25.66 35.53
CA ASP A 471 25.16 -25.80 34.09
C ASP A 471 24.06 -24.84 33.59
N ILE A 472 24.18 -24.41 32.33
CA ILE A 472 23.27 -23.46 31.68
C ILE A 472 21.84 -24.02 31.63
N GLU A 473 21.66 -25.27 31.23
CA GLU A 473 20.32 -25.85 31.04
C GLU A 473 19.64 -26.11 32.39
N ARG A 474 20.41 -26.58 33.38
CA ARG A 474 19.91 -26.72 34.76
C ARG A 474 19.48 -25.38 35.35
N THR A 475 20.31 -24.34 35.18
CA THR A 475 20.02 -22.98 35.68
C THR A 475 18.80 -22.38 34.98
N ARG A 476 18.65 -22.59 33.67
CA ARG A 476 17.47 -22.14 32.90
C ARG A 476 16.19 -22.78 33.40
N ASN A 477 16.19 -24.08 33.67
CA ASN A 477 15.02 -24.79 34.19
C ASN A 477 14.61 -24.29 35.57
N GLU A 478 15.57 -23.99 36.46
CA GLU A 478 15.25 -23.42 37.77
C GLU A 478 14.76 -21.97 37.69
N ILE A 479 15.27 -21.17 36.74
CA ILE A 479 14.72 -19.83 36.44
C ILE A 479 13.26 -19.94 35.98
N LEU A 480 12.95 -20.89 35.11
CA LEU A 480 11.58 -21.10 34.63
C LEU A 480 10.62 -21.52 35.75
N LYS A 481 11.05 -22.41 36.65
CA LYS A 481 10.26 -22.78 37.85
C LYS A 481 10.08 -21.64 38.84
N GLU A 482 11.07 -20.75 38.96
CA GLU A 482 10.98 -19.57 39.84
C GLU A 482 10.03 -18.51 39.29
N LEU A 483 9.95 -18.38 37.95
CA LEU A 483 9.05 -17.45 37.27
C LEU A 483 7.63 -18.01 37.12
N ASP A 484 7.48 -19.33 36.98
CA ASP A 484 6.22 -20.05 36.88
C ASP A 484 6.23 -21.34 37.75
N PRO A 485 5.50 -21.34 38.89
CA PRO A 485 5.43 -22.47 39.80
C PRO A 485 4.86 -23.77 39.21
N ASN A 486 4.17 -23.72 38.05
CA ASN A 486 3.55 -24.87 37.39
C ASN A 486 4.41 -25.47 36.26
N PHE A 487 5.66 -25.02 36.10
CA PHE A 487 6.53 -25.44 34.99
C PHE A 487 7.00 -26.92 35.10
N THR A 488 6.53 -27.79 34.20
CA THR A 488 7.08 -29.15 33.96
C THR A 488 7.83 -29.23 32.62
N PRO A 489 9.05 -29.80 32.56
CA PRO A 489 9.83 -29.81 31.33
C PRO A 489 9.43 -30.97 30.41
N THR A 490 8.43 -30.76 29.55
CA THR A 490 8.26 -31.50 28.29
C THR A 490 7.35 -30.74 27.32
N GLU A 491 7.80 -30.66 26.06
CA GLU A 491 7.13 -30.27 24.80
C GLU A 491 5.97 -29.26 24.82
N SER A 492 6.22 -28.16 24.09
CA SER A 492 5.31 -27.08 23.67
C SER A 492 3.82 -27.41 23.66
N GLU A 493 3.11 -26.95 24.67
CA GLU A 493 1.68 -26.66 24.62
C GLU A 493 1.50 -25.13 24.56
N GLN A 494 0.87 -24.65 23.49
CA GLN A 494 0.28 -23.32 23.49
C GLN A 494 -1.04 -23.40 24.27
N GLU A 495 -1.10 -22.77 25.43
CA GLU A 495 -2.37 -22.54 26.12
C GLU A 495 -3.18 -21.49 25.35
N SER A 496 -4.35 -21.91 24.84
CA SER A 496 -5.39 -21.01 24.32
C SER A 496 -6.67 -21.16 25.16
N GLY A 497 -7.08 -20.04 25.78
CA GLY A 497 -8.16 -20.01 26.78
C GLY A 497 -9.56 -20.34 26.26
N GLU A 498 -10.47 -20.59 27.21
CA GLU A 498 -11.83 -21.10 27.05
C GLU A 498 -12.74 -20.31 26.08
N PRO A 499 -13.53 -21.04 25.27
CA PRO A 499 -14.87 -20.65 24.89
C PRO A 499 -15.91 -21.58 25.55
N THR A 500 -16.84 -21.00 26.32
CA THR A 500 -17.96 -21.73 26.93
C THR A 500 -19.20 -21.78 26.03
N LYS A 501 -19.46 -22.97 25.48
CA LYS A 501 -20.75 -23.67 25.19
C LYS A 501 -20.73 -24.33 23.81
N LYS A 502 -20.64 -25.67 23.84
CA LYS A 502 -20.88 -26.67 22.77
C LYS A 502 -20.98 -26.09 21.35
N ASP A 503 -19.83 -25.99 20.68
CA ASP A 503 -19.77 -25.88 19.23
C ASP A 503 -20.58 -27.03 18.60
N VAL A 504 -21.68 -26.67 17.92
CA VAL A 504 -22.65 -27.61 17.34
C VAL A 504 -22.01 -28.59 16.35
N LYS A 505 -20.82 -28.25 15.81
CA LYS A 505 -20.14 -29.01 14.75
C LYS A 505 -18.98 -29.89 15.26
N THR A 506 -18.48 -29.69 16.49
CA THR A 506 -17.45 -30.57 17.10
C THR A 506 -17.93 -32.02 17.26
N PRO A 507 -19.19 -32.29 17.67
CA PRO A 507 -19.72 -33.66 17.69
C PRO A 507 -19.74 -34.34 16.32
N ALA A 508 -20.01 -33.59 15.25
CA ALA A 508 -20.00 -34.11 13.88
C ALA A 508 -18.58 -34.50 13.43
N LEU A 509 -17.58 -33.70 13.82
CA LEU A 509 -16.15 -33.98 13.63
C LEU A 509 -15.72 -35.28 14.32
N ILE A 510 -16.06 -35.41 15.61
CA ILE A 510 -15.81 -36.61 16.42
C ILE A 510 -16.47 -37.83 15.77
N LEU A 511 -17.74 -37.71 15.36
CA LEU A 511 -18.47 -38.80 14.71
C LEU A 511 -17.77 -39.29 13.44
N ILE A 512 -17.29 -38.37 12.59
CA ILE A 512 -16.61 -38.72 11.34
C ILE A 512 -15.25 -39.37 11.63
N LEU A 513 -14.47 -38.83 12.57
CA LEU A 513 -13.18 -39.40 12.97
C LEU A 513 -13.31 -40.83 13.53
N CYS A 514 -14.45 -41.17 14.14
CA CYS A 514 -14.71 -42.53 14.64
C CYS A 514 -15.17 -43.53 13.55
N ARG A 515 -15.39 -43.11 12.30
CA ARG A 515 -15.83 -44.02 11.22
C ARG A 515 -14.72 -44.97 10.78
N ARG A 516 -15.10 -46.14 10.27
CA ARG A 516 -14.17 -47.11 9.67
C ARG A 516 -13.76 -46.78 8.23
N ARG A 517 -14.61 -46.05 7.50
CA ARG A 517 -14.39 -45.56 6.12
C ARG A 517 -14.86 -44.10 6.04
N LYS A 518 -14.22 -43.28 5.19
CA LYS A 518 -14.44 -41.83 5.10
C LYS A 518 -14.30 -41.14 6.47
N ASN A 519 -13.19 -41.41 7.14
CA ASN A 519 -12.89 -40.94 8.49
C ASN A 519 -12.02 -39.68 8.53
N ASN A 520 -11.92 -38.98 7.40
CA ASN A 520 -11.21 -37.72 7.27
C ASN A 520 -12.22 -36.59 7.03
N PRO A 521 -12.59 -35.82 8.06
CA PRO A 521 -13.50 -34.68 7.88
C PRO A 521 -12.81 -33.53 7.15
N VAL A 522 -13.58 -32.81 6.33
CA VAL A 522 -13.16 -31.55 5.71
C VAL A 522 -14.17 -30.47 6.07
N LEU A 523 -13.71 -29.46 6.79
CA LEU A 523 -14.46 -28.24 7.10
C LEU A 523 -14.50 -27.36 5.86
N VAL A 524 -15.68 -27.24 5.25
CA VAL A 524 -15.89 -26.43 4.05
C VAL A 524 -16.74 -25.23 4.40
N GLY A 525 -16.15 -24.04 4.31
CA GLY A 525 -16.81 -22.77 4.63
C GLY A 525 -15.98 -21.60 4.13
N GLU A 526 -16.56 -20.40 4.14
CA GLU A 526 -15.85 -19.18 3.76
C GLU A 526 -14.68 -18.87 4.71
N ALA A 527 -13.80 -17.95 4.35
CA ALA A 527 -12.74 -17.50 5.26
C ALA A 527 -13.35 -16.69 6.44
N GLY A 528 -12.75 -16.82 7.63
CA GLY A 528 -13.19 -16.05 8.81
C GLY A 528 -14.38 -16.64 9.59
N VAL A 529 -15.00 -17.74 9.15
CA VAL A 529 -16.16 -18.35 9.85
C VAL A 529 -15.80 -19.19 11.08
N GLY A 530 -14.52 -19.29 11.45
CA GLY A 530 -14.07 -20.05 12.63
C GLY A 530 -13.74 -21.53 12.39
N LYS A 531 -13.28 -21.93 11.20
CA LYS A 531 -12.91 -23.33 10.90
C LYS A 531 -11.81 -23.86 11.85
N THR A 532 -10.77 -23.08 12.09
CA THR A 532 -9.68 -23.41 13.02
C THR A 532 -10.17 -23.52 14.46
N ALA A 533 -11.08 -22.63 14.89
CA ALA A 533 -11.67 -22.67 16.22
C ALA A 533 -12.43 -23.98 16.49
N ILE A 534 -13.15 -24.53 15.51
CA ILE A 534 -13.82 -25.84 15.63
C ILE A 534 -12.80 -26.97 15.87
N VAL A 535 -11.62 -26.88 15.26
CA VAL A 535 -10.53 -27.86 15.42
C VAL A 535 -9.83 -27.70 16.77
N GLU A 536 -9.63 -26.48 17.25
CA GLU A 536 -9.18 -26.22 18.63
C GLU A 536 -10.18 -26.76 19.66
N GLY A 537 -11.48 -26.62 19.40
CA GLY A 537 -12.55 -27.22 20.22
C GLY A 537 -12.45 -28.76 20.27
N LEU A 538 -12.04 -29.41 19.19
CA LEU A 538 -11.74 -30.84 19.19
C LEU A 538 -10.50 -31.16 20.07
N ALA A 539 -9.44 -30.36 19.99
CA ALA A 539 -8.25 -30.55 20.83
C ALA A 539 -8.60 -30.46 22.33
N GLN A 540 -9.37 -29.45 22.71
CA GLN A 540 -9.86 -29.28 24.08
C GLN A 540 -10.74 -30.45 24.53
N ALA A 541 -11.63 -30.95 23.66
CA ALA A 541 -12.47 -32.11 23.97
C ALA A 541 -11.64 -33.38 24.19
N ILE A 542 -10.55 -33.57 23.44
CA ILE A 542 -9.62 -34.70 23.63
C ILE A 542 -8.92 -34.59 24.99
N VAL A 543 -8.39 -33.41 25.33
CA VAL A 543 -7.69 -33.15 26.61
C VAL A 543 -8.62 -33.33 27.81
N ARG A 544 -9.86 -32.84 27.71
CA ARG A 544 -10.89 -33.01 28.77
C ARG A 544 -11.42 -34.43 28.88
N GLY A 545 -11.16 -35.29 27.89
CA GLY A 545 -11.68 -36.66 27.86
C GLY A 545 -13.14 -36.77 27.40
N ASP A 546 -13.71 -35.69 26.87
CA ASP A 546 -15.06 -35.55 26.30
C ASP A 546 -15.18 -36.14 24.87
N VAL A 547 -14.38 -37.17 24.59
CA VAL A 547 -14.36 -37.90 23.33
C VAL A 547 -14.41 -39.41 23.60
N PRO A 548 -14.91 -40.22 22.64
CA PRO A 548 -14.92 -41.67 22.81
C PRO A 548 -13.49 -42.25 22.96
N ASP A 549 -13.37 -43.44 23.58
CA ASP A 549 -12.08 -44.01 24.00
C ASP A 549 -11.04 -44.15 22.88
N ASN A 550 -11.49 -44.33 21.64
CA ASN A 550 -10.63 -44.41 20.46
C ASN A 550 -9.92 -43.08 20.11
N LEU A 551 -10.40 -41.95 20.61
CA LEU A 551 -9.81 -40.62 20.39
C LEU A 551 -9.09 -40.06 21.62
N ARG A 552 -9.33 -40.59 22.83
CA ARG A 552 -8.76 -40.06 24.09
C ARG A 552 -7.23 -39.99 24.13
N LYS A 553 -6.54 -40.92 23.46
CA LYS A 553 -5.07 -40.99 23.42
C LYS A 553 -4.48 -40.43 22.12
N LYS A 554 -5.30 -39.76 21.30
CA LYS A 554 -4.86 -39.19 20.03
C LYS A 554 -4.24 -37.80 20.26
N LYS A 555 -3.13 -37.51 19.59
CA LYS A 555 -2.52 -36.18 19.50
C LYS A 555 -2.99 -35.49 18.22
N LEU A 556 -3.48 -34.26 18.34
CA LEU A 556 -3.81 -33.42 17.20
C LEU A 556 -2.57 -32.57 16.83
N ILE A 557 -2.10 -32.67 15.60
CA ILE A 557 -0.88 -31.99 15.14
C ILE A 557 -1.19 -31.21 13.85
N THR A 558 -0.83 -29.93 13.81
CA THR A 558 -0.99 -29.09 12.61
C THR A 558 0.19 -29.28 11.64
N LEU A 559 -0.10 -29.42 10.34
CA LEU A 559 0.91 -29.48 9.29
C LEU A 559 1.19 -28.08 8.70
N ASP A 560 2.34 -27.50 9.03
CA ASP A 560 2.81 -26.23 8.46
C ASP A 560 3.64 -26.48 7.20
N LEU A 561 2.99 -26.41 6.03
CA LEU A 561 3.65 -26.58 4.74
C LEU A 561 4.69 -25.48 4.43
N PRO A 562 4.44 -24.18 4.70
CA PRO A 562 5.48 -23.15 4.61
C PRO A 562 6.78 -23.49 5.34
N LEU A 563 6.69 -24.01 6.57
CA LEU A 563 7.85 -24.44 7.35
C LEU A 563 8.53 -25.68 6.72
N MET A 564 7.76 -26.59 6.14
CA MET A 564 8.33 -27.75 5.43
C MET A 564 9.10 -27.36 4.17
N ILE A 565 8.67 -26.30 3.49
CA ILE A 565 9.34 -25.72 2.32
C ILE A 565 10.57 -24.90 2.75
N ALA A 566 10.50 -24.24 3.92
CA ALA A 566 11.60 -23.43 4.46
C ALA A 566 12.91 -24.24 4.55
N GLY A 567 13.95 -23.74 3.87
CA GLY A 567 15.26 -24.39 3.81
C GLY A 567 15.35 -25.61 2.88
N THR A 568 14.30 -25.95 2.12
CA THR A 568 14.41 -26.91 1.00
C THR A 568 14.91 -26.20 -0.26
N LYS A 569 15.91 -26.77 -0.92
CA LYS A 569 16.48 -26.25 -2.18
C LYS A 569 15.92 -26.94 -3.41
N TYR A 570 15.37 -28.14 -3.23
CA TYR A 570 14.91 -29.02 -4.30
C TYR A 570 13.57 -29.66 -3.92
N ARG A 571 12.71 -29.89 -4.92
CA ARG A 571 11.42 -30.60 -4.77
C ARG A 571 11.57 -31.96 -4.07
N GLY A 572 12.64 -32.70 -4.37
CA GLY A 572 12.91 -34.00 -3.73
C GLY A 572 13.11 -33.91 -2.22
N GLN A 573 13.71 -32.83 -1.70
CA GLN A 573 13.91 -32.63 -0.25
C GLN A 573 12.59 -32.35 0.47
N PHE A 574 11.69 -31.62 -0.19
CA PHE A 574 10.34 -31.42 0.30
C PHE A 574 9.56 -32.74 0.33
N GLU A 575 9.64 -33.54 -0.73
CA GLU A 575 9.01 -34.87 -0.79
C GLU A 575 9.61 -35.84 0.26
N GLU A 576 10.92 -35.81 0.51
CA GLU A 576 11.56 -36.59 1.58
C GLU A 576 11.09 -36.16 2.98
N ARG A 577 10.94 -34.86 3.23
CA ARG A 577 10.39 -34.36 4.50
C ARG A 577 8.94 -34.80 4.71
N ILE A 578 8.12 -34.70 3.66
CA ILE A 578 6.73 -35.21 3.69
C ILE A 578 6.71 -36.71 3.93
N LYS A 579 7.58 -37.49 3.26
CA LYS A 579 7.70 -38.93 3.50
C LYS A 579 8.09 -39.25 4.94
N ALA A 580 9.05 -38.53 5.52
CA ALA A 580 9.47 -38.71 6.91
C ALA A 580 8.32 -38.46 7.89
N VAL A 581 7.55 -37.39 7.69
CA VAL A 581 6.34 -37.11 8.48
C VAL A 581 5.31 -38.23 8.33
N MET A 582 5.08 -38.71 7.11
CA MET A 582 4.14 -39.80 6.86
C MET A 582 4.57 -41.13 7.49
N ASP A 583 5.87 -41.43 7.50
CA ASP A 583 6.42 -42.63 8.14
C ASP A 583 6.28 -42.56 9.66
N GLU A 584 6.45 -41.39 10.26
CA GLU A 584 6.22 -41.17 11.70
C GLU A 584 4.75 -41.35 12.08
N ILE A 585 3.82 -40.79 11.28
CA ILE A 585 2.38 -40.97 11.47
C ILE A 585 2.01 -42.47 11.42
N ARG A 586 2.58 -43.23 10.47
CA ARG A 586 2.34 -44.69 10.37
C ARG A 586 2.82 -45.45 11.60
N ARG A 587 3.95 -45.05 12.20
CA ARG A 587 4.51 -45.70 13.39
C ARG A 587 3.70 -45.40 14.64
N SER A 588 3.39 -44.12 14.86
CA SER A 588 2.75 -43.65 16.08
C SER A 588 1.30 -44.13 16.21
N LYS A 589 0.53 -44.19 15.10
CA LYS A 589 -0.92 -44.54 15.03
C LYS A 589 -1.84 -43.70 15.94
N SER A 590 -1.28 -42.85 16.79
CA SER A 590 -1.95 -42.00 17.76
C SER A 590 -2.07 -40.55 17.29
N VAL A 591 -1.78 -40.25 16.02
CA VAL A 591 -1.79 -38.88 15.48
C VAL A 591 -3.03 -38.62 14.63
N ILE A 592 -3.63 -37.44 14.79
CA ILE A 592 -4.59 -36.83 13.88
C ILE A 592 -3.93 -35.58 13.30
N LEU A 593 -3.86 -35.47 11.98
CA LEU A 593 -3.22 -34.35 11.31
C LEU A 593 -4.25 -33.26 10.98
N PHE A 594 -4.01 -32.01 11.35
CA PHE A 594 -4.80 -30.86 10.91
C PHE A 594 -4.11 -30.15 9.74
N ILE A 595 -4.87 -29.87 8.68
CA ILE A 595 -4.41 -29.19 7.47
C ILE A 595 -5.37 -28.03 7.18
N ASP A 596 -4.95 -26.80 7.47
CA ASP A 596 -5.84 -25.62 7.41
C ASP A 596 -6.21 -25.22 5.97
N GLU A 597 -5.28 -25.40 5.03
CA GLU A 597 -5.50 -25.13 3.60
C GLU A 597 -5.34 -26.43 2.82
N LEU A 598 -6.33 -27.34 2.92
CA LEU A 598 -6.23 -28.69 2.34
C LEU A 598 -5.88 -28.69 0.85
N HIS A 599 -6.29 -27.67 0.11
CA HIS A 599 -6.02 -27.54 -1.32
C HIS A 599 -4.53 -27.35 -1.65
N THR A 600 -3.72 -26.80 -0.74
CA THR A 600 -2.28 -26.58 -0.95
C THR A 600 -1.49 -27.88 -1.10
N ILE A 601 -1.99 -28.96 -0.51
CA ILE A 601 -1.42 -30.30 -0.63
C ILE A 601 -1.69 -30.92 -2.00
N VAL A 602 -2.78 -30.49 -2.65
CA VAL A 602 -3.31 -31.05 -3.90
C VAL A 602 -3.04 -30.04 -5.00
N GLY A 603 -1.78 -29.95 -5.40
CA GLY A 603 -1.30 -28.93 -6.31
C GLY A 603 -2.09 -28.91 -7.63
N ALA A 604 -2.69 -27.76 -7.92
CA ALA A 604 -3.32 -27.42 -9.18
C ALA A 604 -2.41 -27.75 -10.37
N GLY A 605 -2.79 -28.73 -11.20
CA GLY A 605 -2.06 -29.09 -12.41
C GLY A 605 -2.12 -28.04 -13.53
N SER A 606 -1.76 -26.77 -13.27
CA SER A 606 -1.89 -25.71 -14.28
C SER A 606 -0.81 -24.63 -14.25
N ALA A 607 0.20 -24.71 -13.37
CA ALA A 607 1.39 -23.88 -13.45
C ALA A 607 2.64 -24.75 -13.26
N GLU A 608 3.57 -24.71 -14.22
CA GLU A 608 4.89 -25.33 -14.09
C GLU A 608 5.64 -24.72 -12.89
N GLY A 609 5.53 -25.38 -11.73
CA GLY A 609 6.23 -24.95 -10.50
C GLY A 609 5.51 -25.20 -9.18
N ALA A 610 4.21 -25.53 -9.16
CA ALA A 610 3.52 -25.85 -7.91
C ALA A 610 3.99 -27.20 -7.35
N MET A 611 4.45 -27.23 -6.10
CA MET A 611 4.86 -28.46 -5.41
C MET A 611 3.62 -29.29 -5.03
N ASP A 612 3.42 -30.44 -5.66
CA ASP A 612 2.28 -31.34 -5.40
C ASP A 612 2.66 -32.50 -4.47
N ALA A 613 2.04 -32.55 -3.29
CA ALA A 613 2.21 -33.61 -2.30
C ALA A 613 1.13 -34.72 -2.41
N SER A 614 0.17 -34.58 -3.34
CA SER A 614 -0.97 -35.49 -3.46
C SER A 614 -0.57 -36.94 -3.71
N ASN A 615 0.51 -37.17 -4.48
CA ASN A 615 1.02 -38.51 -4.81
C ASN A 615 1.53 -39.28 -3.59
N ILE A 616 1.98 -38.60 -2.53
CA ILE A 616 2.47 -39.25 -1.30
C ILE A 616 1.30 -39.54 -0.34
N ILE A 617 0.29 -38.67 -0.32
CA ILE A 617 -0.82 -38.71 0.65
C ILE A 617 -1.96 -39.61 0.18
N LYS A 618 -2.26 -39.66 -1.14
CA LYS A 618 -3.31 -40.52 -1.72
C LYS A 618 -3.20 -42.00 -1.30
N PRO A 619 -2.02 -42.64 -1.33
CA PRO A 619 -1.89 -44.03 -0.89
C PRO A 619 -2.15 -44.21 0.62
N ALA A 620 -1.70 -43.29 1.46
CA ALA A 620 -1.87 -43.36 2.91
C ALA A 620 -3.33 -43.15 3.34
N LEU A 621 -4.04 -42.20 2.70
CA LEU A 621 -5.49 -42.04 2.85
C LEU A 621 -6.25 -43.26 2.33
N SER A 622 -5.77 -43.87 1.23
CA SER A 622 -6.41 -45.04 0.64
C SER A 622 -6.37 -46.28 1.53
N ARG A 623 -5.25 -46.47 2.25
CA ARG A 623 -5.05 -47.56 3.21
C ARG A 623 -5.57 -47.26 4.63
N GLY A 624 -6.07 -46.05 4.88
CA GLY A 624 -6.54 -45.63 6.21
C GLY A 624 -5.42 -45.46 7.23
N GLU A 625 -4.18 -45.30 6.77
CA GLU A 625 -2.98 -45.08 7.60
C GLU A 625 -2.87 -43.64 8.07
N LEU A 626 -3.40 -42.70 7.27
CA LEU A 626 -3.47 -41.28 7.60
C LEU A 626 -4.90 -40.94 8.05
N GLN A 627 -5.01 -40.33 9.23
CA GLN A 627 -6.23 -39.72 9.72
C GLN A 627 -6.00 -38.21 9.82
N CYS A 628 -6.80 -37.42 9.09
CA CYS A 628 -6.66 -35.97 9.08
C CYS A 628 -7.98 -35.21 9.11
N VAL A 629 -7.91 -33.97 9.58
CA VAL A 629 -8.94 -32.95 9.50
C VAL A 629 -8.45 -31.88 8.53
N GLY A 630 -9.18 -31.64 7.45
CA GLY A 630 -8.89 -30.56 6.51
C GLY A 630 -9.79 -29.35 6.72
N ALA A 631 -9.32 -28.15 6.43
CA ALA A 631 -10.15 -26.99 6.19
C ALA A 631 -9.89 -26.43 4.78
N THR A 632 -10.92 -25.84 4.16
CA THR A 632 -10.83 -25.23 2.82
C THR A 632 -12.06 -24.38 2.53
N THR A 633 -12.04 -23.59 1.46
CA THR A 633 -13.23 -22.92 0.93
C THR A 633 -14.04 -23.82 -0.01
N MET A 634 -15.31 -23.49 -0.26
CA MET A 634 -16.15 -24.27 -1.19
C MET A 634 -15.60 -24.26 -2.62
N ASN A 635 -15.05 -23.12 -3.05
CA ASN A 635 -14.47 -22.96 -4.38
C ASN A 635 -13.22 -23.83 -4.56
N GLU A 636 -12.33 -23.83 -3.57
CA GLU A 636 -11.12 -24.66 -3.58
C GLU A 636 -11.46 -26.15 -3.47
N TYR A 637 -12.44 -26.51 -2.64
CA TYR A 637 -12.91 -27.89 -2.55
C TYR A 637 -13.39 -28.41 -3.91
N ARG A 638 -14.26 -27.64 -4.59
CA ARG A 638 -14.77 -27.98 -5.93
C ARG A 638 -13.64 -28.06 -6.97
N LYS A 639 -12.69 -27.14 -6.92
CA LYS A 639 -11.62 -27.04 -7.91
C LYS A 639 -10.58 -28.16 -7.77
N TYR A 640 -10.23 -28.54 -6.54
CA TYR A 640 -9.05 -29.37 -6.26
C TYR A 640 -9.36 -30.73 -5.63
N ILE A 641 -10.45 -30.85 -4.86
CA ILE A 641 -10.76 -32.08 -4.11
C ILE A 641 -11.88 -32.88 -4.80
N GLU A 642 -12.97 -32.21 -5.19
CA GLU A 642 -14.16 -32.85 -5.80
C GLU A 642 -13.86 -33.44 -7.19
N LYS A 643 -12.95 -32.82 -7.95
CA LYS A 643 -12.52 -33.33 -9.26
C LYS A 643 -11.64 -34.59 -9.17
N ASP A 644 -11.06 -34.87 -7.99
CA ASP A 644 -10.18 -36.03 -7.80
C ASP A 644 -10.93 -37.17 -7.10
N ALA A 645 -11.34 -38.16 -7.89
CA ALA A 645 -12.11 -39.30 -7.42
C ALA A 645 -11.40 -40.18 -6.37
N ALA A 646 -10.08 -40.08 -6.19
CA ALA A 646 -9.38 -40.78 -5.12
C ALA A 646 -9.52 -40.05 -3.77
N LEU A 647 -9.45 -38.73 -3.77
CA LEU A 647 -9.56 -37.89 -2.57
C LEU A 647 -11.03 -37.73 -2.13
N GLU A 648 -11.95 -37.48 -3.06
CA GLU A 648 -13.38 -37.34 -2.79
C GLU A 648 -13.95 -38.56 -2.06
N ARG A 649 -13.48 -39.77 -2.40
CA ARG A 649 -13.91 -41.02 -1.75
C ARG A 649 -13.38 -41.20 -0.32
N ARG A 650 -12.41 -40.38 0.14
CA ARG A 650 -11.76 -40.50 1.45
C ARG A 650 -12.08 -39.36 2.41
N PHE A 651 -12.51 -38.23 1.88
CA PHE A 651 -12.96 -37.09 2.67
C PHE A 651 -14.49 -37.11 2.88
N GLN A 652 -14.92 -36.57 4.01
CA GLN A 652 -16.31 -36.30 4.32
C GLN A 652 -16.48 -34.81 4.60
N THR A 653 -17.30 -34.13 3.83
CA THR A 653 -17.52 -32.69 3.99
C THR A 653 -18.40 -32.40 5.20
N ILE A 654 -18.04 -31.34 5.92
CA ILE A 654 -18.82 -30.69 6.97
C ILE A 654 -18.95 -29.23 6.55
N LYS A 655 -20.17 -28.79 6.23
CA LYS A 655 -20.42 -27.40 5.86
C LYS A 655 -20.31 -26.51 7.09
N VAL A 656 -19.52 -25.46 7.03
CA VAL A 656 -19.37 -24.44 8.08
C VAL A 656 -19.94 -23.12 7.55
N ASP A 657 -21.19 -22.86 7.90
CA ASP A 657 -21.85 -21.59 7.63
C ASP A 657 -21.36 -20.50 8.60
N ALA A 658 -21.44 -19.24 8.19
CA ALA A 658 -21.17 -18.12 9.07
C ALA A 658 -22.19 -18.12 10.24
N PRO A 659 -21.76 -17.79 11.47
CA PRO A 659 -22.65 -17.67 12.60
C PRO A 659 -23.68 -16.56 12.36
N THR A 660 -24.86 -16.76 12.95
CA THR A 660 -25.88 -15.73 13.03
C THR A 660 -25.40 -14.55 13.88
N VAL A 661 -26.07 -13.39 13.76
CA VAL A 661 -25.75 -12.19 14.56
C VAL A 661 -25.75 -12.51 16.06
N ASP A 662 -26.74 -13.26 16.54
CA ASP A 662 -26.84 -13.60 17.97
C ASP A 662 -25.72 -14.55 18.42
N GLU A 663 -25.38 -15.54 17.60
CA GLU A 663 -24.25 -16.45 17.88
C GLU A 663 -22.92 -15.69 17.88
N ALA A 664 -22.70 -14.77 16.94
CA ALA A 664 -21.50 -13.95 16.88
C ALA A 664 -21.36 -13.02 18.09
N ILE A 665 -22.46 -12.46 18.61
CA ILE A 665 -22.44 -11.68 19.86
C ILE A 665 -21.96 -12.53 21.04
N GLN A 666 -22.42 -13.78 21.14
CA GLN A 666 -21.95 -14.70 22.19
C GLN A 666 -20.47 -15.03 22.03
N ILE A 667 -19.98 -15.22 20.80
CA ILE A 667 -18.55 -15.44 20.52
C ILE A 667 -17.72 -14.25 21.00
N LEU A 668 -18.11 -13.02 20.67
CA LEU A 668 -17.40 -11.82 21.12
C LEU A 668 -17.44 -11.67 22.65
N LYS A 669 -18.56 -11.99 23.31
CA LYS A 669 -18.66 -12.01 24.78
C LYS A 669 -17.70 -13.02 25.41
N GLY A 670 -17.51 -14.18 24.79
CA GLY A 670 -16.52 -15.18 25.24
C GLY A 670 -15.07 -14.72 25.05
N LEU A 671 -14.78 -13.96 23.98
CA LEU A 671 -13.44 -13.43 23.70
C LEU A 671 -13.10 -12.18 24.52
N ARG A 672 -14.11 -11.44 24.98
CA ARG A 672 -13.96 -10.17 25.72
C ARG A 672 -12.83 -10.17 26.75
N PRO A 673 -12.74 -11.11 27.72
CA PRO A 673 -11.76 -11.01 28.80
C PRO A 673 -10.31 -10.98 28.29
N LYS A 674 -10.01 -11.69 27.19
CA LYS A 674 -8.68 -11.73 26.58
C LYS A 674 -8.30 -10.38 25.97
N TYR A 675 -9.24 -9.76 25.25
CA TYR A 675 -9.02 -8.45 24.61
C TYR A 675 -9.00 -7.31 25.63
N GLU A 676 -9.83 -7.37 26.67
CA GLU A 676 -9.80 -6.40 27.78
C GLU A 676 -8.44 -6.43 28.49
N ALA A 677 -7.94 -7.62 28.83
CA ALA A 677 -6.62 -7.78 29.44
C ALA A 677 -5.48 -7.32 28.52
N HIS A 678 -5.53 -7.68 27.23
CA HIS A 678 -4.50 -7.29 26.26
C HIS A 678 -4.42 -5.77 26.09
N HIS A 679 -5.57 -5.10 25.96
CA HIS A 679 -5.64 -3.66 25.69
C HIS A 679 -5.71 -2.78 26.93
N LYS A 680 -5.88 -3.35 28.13
CA LYS A 680 -6.21 -2.62 29.36
C LYS A 680 -7.44 -1.73 29.17
N ALA A 681 -8.48 -2.31 28.58
CA ALA A 681 -9.72 -1.61 28.24
C ALA A 681 -10.93 -2.42 28.70
N LYS A 682 -12.06 -1.75 28.95
CA LYS A 682 -13.33 -2.36 29.33
C LYS A 682 -14.35 -2.22 28.19
N LEU A 683 -14.76 -3.34 27.61
CA LEU A 683 -15.66 -3.41 26.46
C LEU A 683 -17.11 -3.54 26.94
N THR A 684 -17.93 -2.54 26.66
CA THR A 684 -19.36 -2.57 27.01
C THR A 684 -20.16 -3.62 26.22
N ASP A 685 -21.29 -4.07 26.75
CA ASP A 685 -22.20 -4.99 26.04
C ASP A 685 -22.73 -4.35 24.74
N GLU A 686 -23.13 -3.08 24.81
CA GLU A 686 -23.61 -2.32 23.64
C GLU A 686 -22.52 -2.19 22.56
N ALA A 687 -21.25 -2.06 22.94
CA ALA A 687 -20.14 -2.04 21.99
C ALA A 687 -19.99 -3.37 21.24
N LEU A 688 -20.10 -4.53 21.91
CA LEU A 688 -20.01 -5.82 21.22
C LEU A 688 -21.20 -6.05 20.29
N GLU A 689 -22.41 -5.69 20.72
CA GLU A 689 -23.60 -5.79 19.88
C GLU A 689 -23.49 -4.90 18.64
N THR A 690 -22.99 -3.68 18.82
CA THR A 690 -22.71 -2.73 17.73
C THR A 690 -21.65 -3.29 16.78
N ALA A 691 -20.54 -3.81 17.31
CA ALA A 691 -19.47 -4.40 16.51
C ALA A 691 -20.00 -5.52 15.60
N VAL A 692 -20.86 -6.41 16.10
CA VAL A 692 -21.45 -7.47 15.27
C VAL A 692 -22.48 -6.93 14.28
N ARG A 693 -23.49 -6.20 14.75
CA ARG A 693 -24.61 -5.75 13.89
C ARG A 693 -24.13 -4.81 12.78
N PHE A 694 -23.22 -3.89 13.11
CA PHE A 694 -22.76 -2.89 12.15
C PHE A 694 -21.66 -3.45 11.26
N SER A 695 -20.75 -4.31 11.75
CA SER A 695 -19.84 -5.00 10.83
C SER A 695 -20.62 -5.91 9.87
N ASP A 696 -21.73 -6.50 10.30
CA ASP A 696 -22.57 -7.29 9.40
C ASP A 696 -23.25 -6.46 8.30
N ARG A 697 -23.77 -5.30 8.68
CA ARG A 697 -24.47 -4.40 7.78
C ARG A 697 -23.54 -3.64 6.83
N TYR A 698 -22.38 -3.18 7.30
CA TYR A 698 -21.54 -2.20 6.58
C TYR A 698 -20.22 -2.78 6.04
N ILE A 699 -19.64 -3.82 6.66
CA ILE A 699 -18.41 -4.46 6.16
C ILE A 699 -18.79 -5.63 5.25
N THR A 700 -18.82 -5.36 3.94
CA THR A 700 -19.16 -6.36 2.91
C THR A 700 -17.91 -7.10 2.42
N GLY A 701 -18.07 -8.38 2.02
CA GLY A 701 -16.96 -9.22 1.54
C GLY A 701 -16.18 -9.95 2.62
N ARG A 702 -16.51 -9.76 3.91
CA ARG A 702 -16.03 -10.59 5.04
C ARG A 702 -17.20 -11.21 5.79
N PHE A 703 -16.95 -12.30 6.49
CA PHE A 703 -17.96 -13.05 7.22
C PHE A 703 -17.82 -12.88 8.73
N LEU A 704 -18.92 -13.05 9.46
CA LEU A 704 -18.87 -13.18 10.92
C LEU A 704 -18.17 -14.50 11.30
N PRO A 705 -17.56 -14.60 12.50
CA PRO A 705 -17.38 -13.54 13.50
C PRO A 705 -16.13 -12.66 13.26
N ASP A 706 -15.25 -13.05 12.34
CA ASP A 706 -13.94 -12.41 12.06
C ASP A 706 -14.00 -10.88 11.94
N LYS A 707 -14.86 -10.37 11.06
CA LYS A 707 -15.02 -8.91 10.86
C LYS A 707 -15.45 -8.14 12.12
N ALA A 708 -16.16 -8.78 13.05
CA ALA A 708 -16.58 -8.15 14.30
C ALA A 708 -15.47 -8.19 15.36
N ILE A 709 -14.65 -9.25 15.35
CA ILE A 709 -13.46 -9.37 16.20
C ILE A 709 -12.44 -8.31 15.82
N ASP A 710 -12.19 -8.10 14.53
CA ASP A 710 -11.29 -7.05 14.03
C ASP A 710 -11.72 -5.65 14.52
N VAL A 711 -13.02 -5.33 14.42
CA VAL A 711 -13.56 -4.04 14.87
C VAL A 711 -13.38 -3.87 16.38
N MET A 712 -13.63 -4.94 17.16
CA MET A 712 -13.45 -4.94 18.61
C MET A 712 -11.97 -4.73 18.99
N ASP A 713 -11.05 -5.38 18.28
CA ASP A 713 -9.61 -5.27 18.52
C ASP A 713 -9.08 -3.87 18.18
N GLU A 714 -9.44 -3.32 17.02
CA GLU A 714 -9.01 -1.98 16.60
C GLU A 714 -9.60 -0.89 17.50
N ALA A 715 -10.86 -1.04 17.96
CA ALA A 715 -11.47 -0.13 18.93
C ALA A 715 -10.73 -0.14 20.27
N GLY A 716 -10.38 -1.32 20.79
CA GLY A 716 -9.57 -1.47 22.00
C GLY A 716 -8.18 -0.85 21.87
N ALA A 717 -7.49 -1.11 20.77
CA ALA A 717 -6.16 -0.56 20.51
C ALA A 717 -6.19 0.98 20.38
N ARG A 718 -7.17 1.52 19.67
CA ARG A 718 -7.37 2.97 19.51
C ARG A 718 -7.65 3.65 20.84
N ALA A 719 -8.59 3.12 21.62
CA ALA A 719 -8.95 3.68 22.92
C ALA A 719 -7.71 3.77 23.82
N ARG A 720 -6.86 2.73 23.79
CA ARG A 720 -5.58 2.71 24.49
C ARG A 720 -4.58 3.74 23.95
N ILE A 721 -4.44 3.89 22.64
CA ILE A 721 -3.52 4.88 22.04
C ILE A 721 -3.93 6.30 22.41
N ASN A 722 -5.22 6.63 22.33
CA ASN A 722 -5.74 7.95 22.70
C ASN A 722 -5.50 8.28 24.17
N ALA A 723 -5.55 7.28 25.06
CA ALA A 723 -5.18 7.44 26.46
C ALA A 723 -3.66 7.60 26.68
N MET A 724 -2.82 7.24 25.71
CA MET A 724 -1.35 7.38 25.76
C MET A 724 -0.82 8.68 25.12
N THR A 725 -1.71 9.55 24.63
CA THR A 725 -1.32 10.84 24.05
C THR A 725 -0.82 11.78 25.16
N ARG A 726 0.29 12.48 24.90
CA ARG A 726 0.85 13.45 25.85
C ARG A 726 -0.12 14.64 26.02
N PRO A 727 -0.17 15.27 27.20
CA PRO A 727 -0.94 16.50 27.40
C PRO A 727 -0.51 17.57 26.38
N PRO A 728 -1.45 18.39 25.85
CA PRO A 728 -1.13 19.44 24.88
C PRO A 728 -0.06 20.42 25.40
N ASP A 729 -0.12 20.75 26.70
CA ASP A 729 0.81 21.66 27.39
C ASP A 729 2.28 21.22 27.31
N VAL A 730 2.56 19.92 27.14
CA VAL A 730 3.94 19.40 27.01
C VAL A 730 4.63 19.94 25.76
N LYS A 731 3.89 20.05 24.66
CA LYS A 731 4.43 20.51 23.37
C LYS A 731 4.79 22.00 23.42
N ASP A 732 4.00 22.80 24.13
CA ASP A 732 4.25 24.23 24.29
C ASP A 732 5.46 24.48 25.19
N ILE A 733 5.61 23.69 26.27
CA ILE A 733 6.79 23.77 27.15
C ILE A 733 8.07 23.31 26.44
N GLU A 734 8.02 22.23 25.64
CA GLU A 734 9.16 21.79 24.82
C GLU A 734 9.60 22.87 23.82
N LYS A 735 8.64 23.61 23.24
CA LYS A 735 8.91 24.75 22.35
C LYS A 735 9.56 25.93 23.10
N GLU A 736 9.04 26.28 24.28
CA GLU A 736 9.61 27.33 25.14
C GLU A 736 11.08 27.01 25.51
N ILE A 737 11.39 25.75 25.83
CA ILE A 737 12.76 25.30 26.13
C ILE A 737 13.71 25.52 24.94
N GLU A 738 13.27 25.19 23.72
CA GLU A 738 14.09 25.41 22.52
C GLU A 738 14.27 26.89 22.18
N GLU A 739 13.24 27.72 22.37
CA GLU A 739 13.36 29.18 22.23
C GLU A 739 14.39 29.76 23.22
N ILE A 740 14.31 29.39 24.50
CA ILE A 740 15.28 29.80 25.53
C ILE A 740 16.69 29.31 25.18
N ARG A 741 16.81 28.11 24.63
CA ARG A 741 18.11 27.54 24.24
C ARG A 741 18.75 28.31 23.09
N LEU A 742 17.98 28.66 22.07
CA LEU A 742 18.44 29.48 20.94
C LEU A 742 18.86 30.88 21.40
N GLU A 743 18.07 31.52 22.26
CA GLU A 743 18.41 32.83 22.84
C GLU A 743 19.70 32.76 23.68
N LYS A 744 19.87 31.69 24.46
CA LYS A 744 21.07 31.46 25.27
C LYS A 744 22.31 31.28 24.40
N GLU A 745 22.23 30.49 23.34
CA GLU A 745 23.32 30.33 22.37
C GLU A 745 23.66 31.65 21.66
N GLY A 746 22.65 32.46 21.34
CA GLY A 746 22.82 33.81 20.81
C GLY A 746 23.56 34.74 21.79
N ALA A 747 23.17 34.74 23.07
CA ALA A 747 23.81 35.53 24.12
C ALA A 747 25.27 35.10 24.35
N ILE A 748 25.56 33.79 24.32
CA ILE A 748 26.94 33.25 24.41
C ILE A 748 27.79 33.73 23.22
N LYS A 749 27.23 33.71 21.99
CA LYS A 749 27.93 34.21 20.79
C LYS A 749 28.19 35.71 20.85
N ALA A 750 27.27 36.47 21.44
CA ALA A 750 27.40 37.91 21.65
C ALA A 750 28.29 38.28 22.85
N GLN A 751 28.87 37.30 23.57
CA GLN A 751 29.65 37.48 24.80
C GLN A 751 28.88 38.16 25.94
N ASP A 752 27.55 38.12 25.90
CA ASP A 752 26.67 38.59 26.97
C ASP A 752 26.44 37.46 27.98
N PHE A 753 27.43 37.29 28.87
CA PHE A 753 27.47 36.19 29.84
C PHE A 753 26.40 36.33 30.93
N GLU A 754 25.96 37.55 31.25
CA GLU A 754 24.94 37.81 32.27
C GLU A 754 23.56 37.37 31.77
N LYS A 755 23.22 37.72 30.52
CA LYS A 755 22.00 37.24 29.86
C LYS A 755 22.02 35.73 29.63
N ALA A 756 23.17 35.16 29.25
CA ALA A 756 23.31 33.72 29.09
C ALA A 756 23.11 32.94 30.40
N ALA A 757 23.57 33.48 31.53
CA ALA A 757 23.36 32.89 32.85
C ALA A 757 21.87 32.91 33.25
N ALA A 758 21.18 34.04 33.05
CA ALA A 758 19.75 34.16 33.31
C ALA A 758 18.91 33.18 32.45
N LEU A 759 19.25 33.04 31.16
CA LEU A 759 18.57 32.10 30.25
C LEU A 759 18.86 30.64 30.60
N ARG A 760 20.06 30.31 31.09
CA ARG A 760 20.38 28.96 31.60
C ARG A 760 19.52 28.59 32.81
N ASP A 761 19.34 29.52 33.74
CA ASP A 761 18.55 29.28 34.94
C ASP A 761 17.05 29.18 34.60
N LYS A 762 16.57 29.97 33.63
CA LYS A 762 15.21 29.87 33.08
C LYS A 762 14.98 28.52 32.38
N GLU A 763 15.91 28.07 31.53
CA GLU A 763 15.85 26.75 30.89
C GLU A 763 15.75 25.62 31.92
N LYS A 764 16.55 25.70 32.99
CA LYS A 764 16.53 24.72 34.08
C LYS A 764 15.16 24.68 34.77
N GLN A 765 14.58 25.84 35.10
CA GLN A 765 13.26 25.90 35.74
C GLN A 765 12.14 25.38 34.83
N THR A 766 12.17 25.71 33.53
CA THR A 766 11.17 25.22 32.56
C THR A 766 11.30 23.71 32.36
N LYS A 767 12.52 23.16 32.40
CA LYS A 767 12.77 21.72 32.34
C LYS A 767 12.30 20.98 33.60
N GLU A 768 12.50 21.56 34.78
CA GLU A 768 11.97 21.00 36.04
C GLU A 768 10.43 20.98 36.05
N LYS A 769 9.78 22.01 35.49
CA LYS A 769 8.32 22.02 35.29
C LYS A 769 7.86 20.91 34.33
N LEU A 770 8.57 20.72 33.22
CA LEU A 770 8.29 19.64 32.26
C LEU A 770 8.39 18.27 32.91
N ASP A 771 9.47 18.02 33.67
CA ASP A 771 9.69 16.75 34.37
C ASP A 771 8.61 16.49 35.43
N ALA A 772 8.15 17.52 36.15
CA ALA A 772 7.06 17.40 37.11
C ALA A 772 5.72 17.02 36.45
N ILE A 773 5.37 17.67 35.33
CA ILE A 773 4.15 17.36 34.56
C ILE A 773 4.21 15.94 33.99
N LEU A 774 5.36 15.53 33.45
CA LEU A 774 5.55 14.19 32.91
C LEU A 774 5.53 13.11 33.99
N SER A 775 6.05 13.38 35.20
CA SER A 775 5.98 12.44 36.33
C SER A 775 4.54 12.26 36.80
N LYS A 776 3.80 13.35 37.00
CA LYS A 776 2.39 13.31 37.39
C LYS A 776 1.53 12.59 36.35
N TRP A 777 1.76 12.86 35.06
CA TRP A 777 1.09 12.16 33.97
C TRP A 777 1.42 10.66 33.91
N ARG A 778 2.66 10.26 34.27
CA ARG A 778 3.03 8.84 34.34
C ARG A 778 2.36 8.13 35.51
N GLU A 779 2.23 8.79 36.66
CA GLU A 779 1.52 8.25 37.83
C GLU A 779 0.02 8.06 37.55
N GLU A 780 -0.63 9.05 36.92
CA GLU A 780 -2.04 8.95 36.52
C GLU A 780 -2.31 7.91 35.40
N ARG A 781 -1.26 7.43 34.71
CA ARG A 781 -1.32 6.54 33.54
C ARG A 781 -1.32 5.06 33.89
N GLU A 782 -0.69 4.64 34.99
CA GLU A 782 -0.54 3.20 35.29
C GLU A 782 -1.84 2.54 35.79
N GLU A 783 -2.80 3.33 36.30
CA GLU A 783 -4.04 2.82 36.92
C GLU A 783 -5.32 2.99 36.07
N LYS A 784 -5.30 3.71 34.95
CA LYS A 784 -6.53 4.02 34.19
C LYS A 784 -6.87 2.97 33.14
N GLU A 785 -7.91 2.18 33.41
CA GLU A 785 -8.61 1.38 32.39
C GLU A 785 -9.46 2.29 31.47
N VAL A 786 -9.39 2.06 30.16
CA VAL A 786 -10.17 2.84 29.18
C VAL A 786 -11.47 2.12 28.84
N VAL A 787 -12.61 2.81 28.86
CA VAL A 787 -13.91 2.22 28.49
C VAL A 787 -14.13 2.36 26.99
N VAL A 788 -14.51 1.26 26.33
CA VAL A 788 -14.84 1.21 24.89
C VAL A 788 -16.35 1.09 24.73
N THR A 789 -16.92 2.03 24.00
CA THR A 789 -18.37 2.24 23.82
C THR A 789 -18.82 1.87 22.40
N ALA A 790 -20.14 1.91 22.15
CA ALA A 790 -20.69 1.72 20.82
C ALA A 790 -20.17 2.76 19.81
N ASP A 791 -19.94 4.00 20.25
CA ASP A 791 -19.43 5.08 19.38
C ASP A 791 -18.02 4.79 18.87
N ASP A 792 -17.18 4.17 19.70
CA ASP A 792 -15.84 3.75 19.30
C ASP A 792 -15.90 2.71 18.18
N MET A 793 -16.84 1.75 18.30
CA MET A 793 -17.07 0.72 17.27
C MET A 793 -17.58 1.33 15.98
N MET A 794 -18.57 2.24 16.05
CA MET A 794 -19.09 2.95 14.87
C MET A 794 -18.01 3.78 14.20
N HIS A 795 -17.12 4.42 14.96
CA HIS A 795 -16.01 5.17 14.39
C HIS A 795 -15.03 4.28 13.63
N ILE A 796 -14.66 3.13 14.18
CA ILE A 796 -13.79 2.16 13.49
C ILE A 796 -14.45 1.71 12.18
N ILE A 797 -15.73 1.29 12.24
CA ILE A 797 -16.45 0.84 11.05
C ILE A 797 -16.56 1.97 10.04
N SER A 798 -16.80 3.21 10.48
CA SER A 798 -16.86 4.38 9.61
C SER A 798 -15.55 4.63 8.88
N LYS A 799 -14.42 4.54 9.59
CA LYS A 799 -13.08 4.69 9.01
C LYS A 799 -12.74 3.57 8.01
N VAL A 800 -13.10 2.32 8.34
CA VAL A 800 -12.83 1.15 7.49
C VAL A 800 -13.69 1.17 6.22
N THR A 801 -14.95 1.59 6.33
CA THR A 801 -15.93 1.55 5.23
C THR A 801 -16.04 2.86 4.46
N GLY A 802 -15.54 3.97 5.01
CA GLY A 802 -15.78 5.32 4.49
C GLY A 802 -17.22 5.82 4.72
N VAL A 803 -18.06 5.06 5.43
CA VAL A 803 -19.47 5.40 5.70
C VAL A 803 -19.54 6.21 6.99
N PRO A 804 -20.09 7.44 7.03
CA PRO A 804 -20.29 8.16 8.27
C PRO A 804 -21.38 7.46 9.11
N LEU A 805 -20.99 6.84 10.23
CA LEU A 805 -21.88 6.05 11.10
C LEU A 805 -22.15 6.69 12.47
N GLN A 806 -21.59 7.87 12.74
CA GLN A 806 -21.93 8.61 13.95
C GLN A 806 -23.43 8.92 13.94
N ARG A 807 -24.07 8.96 15.13
CA ARG A 807 -25.51 9.22 15.27
C ARG A 807 -25.90 10.56 14.64
N MET A 808 -26.19 10.51 13.35
CA MET A 808 -26.66 11.59 12.48
C MET A 808 -28.19 11.60 12.40
N GLU A 809 -28.92 10.72 13.08
CA GLU A 809 -30.37 10.56 12.83
C GLU A 809 -31.18 11.85 13.00
N GLN A 810 -30.83 12.72 13.95
CA GLN A 810 -31.52 14.00 14.13
C GLN A 810 -31.03 15.09 13.16
N GLU A 811 -29.72 15.26 13.00
CA GLU A 811 -29.14 16.26 12.07
C GLU A 811 -29.44 15.94 10.61
N GLU A 812 -29.40 14.67 10.20
CA GLU A 812 -29.69 14.22 8.83
C GLU A 812 -31.18 14.34 8.49
N THR A 813 -32.07 14.10 9.47
CA THR A 813 -33.51 14.35 9.29
C THR A 813 -33.77 15.84 9.11
N GLN A 814 -33.16 16.69 9.94
CA GLN A 814 -33.26 18.14 9.76
C GLN A 814 -32.66 18.60 8.43
N LYS A 815 -31.52 18.05 8.04
CA LYS A 815 -30.88 18.30 6.74
C LYS A 815 -31.83 17.95 5.59
N LEU A 816 -32.46 16.77 5.61
CA LEU A 816 -33.43 16.35 4.60
C LEU A 816 -34.70 17.22 4.57
N LEU A 817 -35.12 17.78 5.69
CA LEU A 817 -36.23 18.74 5.74
C LEU A 817 -35.86 20.08 5.08
N MET A 818 -34.60 20.51 5.19
CA MET A 818 -34.09 21.75 4.58
C MET A 818 -33.59 21.57 3.14
N MET A 819 -33.45 20.33 2.68
CA MET A 819 -32.93 19.95 1.36
C MET A 819 -33.56 20.73 0.21
N GLU A 820 -34.89 20.82 0.19
CA GLU A 820 -35.61 21.46 -0.92
C GLU A 820 -35.24 22.95 -1.04
N ALA A 821 -35.10 23.65 0.09
CA ALA A 821 -34.73 25.05 0.13
C ALA A 821 -33.26 25.27 -0.30
N GLU A 822 -32.34 24.45 0.21
CA GLU A 822 -30.91 24.55 -0.10
C GLU A 822 -30.63 24.19 -1.56
N MET A 823 -31.25 23.13 -2.08
CA MET A 823 -31.08 22.72 -3.47
C MET A 823 -31.64 23.75 -4.46
N LYS A 824 -32.76 24.42 -4.16
CA LYS A 824 -33.32 25.50 -5.03
C LYS A 824 -32.42 26.75 -5.10
N GLN A 825 -31.54 26.97 -4.13
CA GLN A 825 -30.53 28.04 -4.20
C GLN A 825 -29.42 27.71 -5.18
N ARG A 826 -29.05 26.43 -5.30
CA ARG A 826 -27.95 25.95 -6.14
C ARG A 826 -28.40 25.57 -7.56
N VAL A 827 -29.56 24.92 -7.70
CA VAL A 827 -30.10 24.43 -8.97
C VAL A 827 -31.18 25.40 -9.46
N ILE A 828 -30.83 26.19 -10.48
CA ILE A 828 -31.67 27.29 -10.96
C ILE A 828 -32.64 26.81 -12.05
N GLY A 829 -33.92 27.20 -11.94
CA GLY A 829 -34.94 26.99 -12.97
C GLY A 829 -35.51 25.57 -13.03
N GLN A 830 -35.23 24.72 -12.04
CA GLN A 830 -35.65 23.31 -12.00
C GLN A 830 -36.31 22.94 -10.66
N ASP A 831 -37.14 23.84 -10.13
CA ASP A 831 -37.73 23.73 -8.79
C ASP A 831 -38.62 22.48 -8.64
N GLU A 832 -39.34 22.09 -9.69
CA GLU A 832 -40.16 20.88 -9.72
C GLU A 832 -39.31 19.62 -9.59
N ALA A 833 -38.17 19.56 -10.27
CA ALA A 833 -37.21 18.45 -10.18
C ALA A 833 -36.67 18.30 -8.76
N VAL A 834 -36.25 19.42 -8.15
CA VAL A 834 -35.76 19.45 -6.77
C VAL A 834 -36.85 19.00 -5.79
N THR A 835 -38.08 19.48 -5.99
CA THR A 835 -39.22 19.14 -5.13
C THR A 835 -39.57 17.64 -5.21
N ALA A 836 -39.59 17.08 -6.42
CA ALA A 836 -39.88 15.66 -6.64
C ALA A 836 -38.84 14.75 -5.97
N ILE A 837 -37.55 15.02 -6.17
CA ILE A 837 -36.45 14.27 -5.53
C ILE A 837 -36.53 14.39 -4.01
N SER A 838 -36.70 15.61 -3.49
CA SER A 838 -36.77 15.86 -2.03
C SER A 838 -37.95 15.13 -1.39
N LYS A 839 -39.09 15.00 -2.09
CA LYS A 839 -40.23 14.20 -1.61
C LYS A 839 -39.92 12.70 -1.62
N ALA A 840 -39.35 12.18 -2.70
CA ALA A 840 -39.00 10.76 -2.81
C ALA A 840 -37.96 10.32 -1.76
N LEU A 841 -36.93 11.13 -1.52
CA LEU A 841 -35.91 10.82 -0.51
C LEU A 841 -36.46 10.92 0.92
N ARG A 842 -37.34 11.89 1.22
CA ARG A 842 -38.04 11.95 2.51
C ARG A 842 -38.90 10.71 2.76
N ARG A 843 -39.63 10.21 1.75
CA ARG A 843 -40.40 8.95 1.86
C ARG A 843 -39.49 7.75 2.17
N SER A 844 -38.34 7.69 1.50
CA SER A 844 -37.33 6.65 1.72
C SER A 844 -36.77 6.69 3.15
N ARG A 845 -36.46 7.88 3.67
CA ARG A 845 -35.89 8.03 5.01
C ARG A 845 -36.89 7.84 6.15
N ALA A 846 -38.17 8.10 5.92
CA ALA A 846 -39.23 7.82 6.89
C ALA A 846 -39.58 6.32 7.02
N ASP A 847 -38.76 5.43 6.46
CA ASP A 847 -38.99 3.97 6.36
C ASP A 847 -40.35 3.60 5.73
N LEU A 848 -40.93 4.49 4.91
CA LEU A 848 -42.17 4.26 4.17
C LEU A 848 -41.93 3.58 2.81
N LYS A 849 -40.67 3.32 2.46
CA LYS A 849 -40.25 2.66 1.21
C LYS A 849 -39.81 1.23 1.48
N ASP A 850 -39.94 0.35 0.48
CA ASP A 850 -39.44 -1.02 0.55
C ASP A 850 -37.90 -1.03 0.80
N PRO A 851 -37.42 -1.65 1.90
CA PRO A 851 -36.00 -1.69 2.25
C PRO A 851 -35.16 -2.55 1.29
N LYS A 852 -35.77 -3.24 0.33
CA LYS A 852 -35.06 -3.97 -0.73
C LYS A 852 -34.68 -3.11 -1.92
N ARG A 853 -35.24 -1.91 -2.08
CA ARG A 853 -34.99 -1.05 -3.24
C ARG A 853 -33.93 0.02 -2.97
N PRO A 854 -33.34 0.63 -4.02
CA PRO A 854 -32.46 1.81 -3.87
C PRO A 854 -33.18 2.97 -3.16
N ILE A 855 -32.42 3.90 -2.57
CA ILE A 855 -32.95 5.05 -1.83
C ILE A 855 -33.92 5.86 -2.70
N GLY A 856 -33.55 6.09 -3.96
CA GLY A 856 -34.36 6.78 -4.97
C GLY A 856 -34.00 6.32 -6.38
N SER A 857 -34.98 6.25 -7.29
CA SER A 857 -34.77 5.96 -8.71
C SER A 857 -35.50 6.97 -9.59
N PHE A 858 -34.73 7.69 -10.42
CA PHE A 858 -35.23 8.84 -11.18
C PHE A 858 -34.79 8.80 -12.65
N VAL A 859 -35.66 9.25 -13.55
CA VAL A 859 -35.29 9.58 -14.94
C VAL A 859 -35.42 11.09 -15.16
N PHE A 860 -34.37 11.71 -15.68
CA PHE A 860 -34.28 13.13 -16.01
C PHE A 860 -34.38 13.33 -17.52
N LEU A 861 -35.50 13.89 -17.98
CA LEU A 861 -35.82 14.18 -19.37
C LEU A 861 -35.60 15.67 -19.67
N GLY A 862 -35.17 16.03 -20.87
CA GLY A 862 -35.05 17.44 -21.30
C GLY A 862 -33.89 17.68 -22.29
N PRO A 863 -33.68 18.91 -22.78
CA PRO A 863 -32.58 19.21 -23.68
C PRO A 863 -31.22 19.17 -22.95
N THR A 864 -30.12 19.18 -23.72
CA THR A 864 -28.77 19.21 -23.15
C THR A 864 -28.47 20.59 -22.54
N GLY A 865 -27.78 20.61 -21.40
CA GLY A 865 -27.30 21.85 -20.79
C GLY A 865 -28.27 22.61 -19.88
N VAL A 866 -29.43 22.01 -19.53
CA VAL A 866 -30.41 22.58 -18.58
C VAL A 866 -30.17 22.24 -17.11
N GLY A 867 -29.20 21.37 -16.79
CA GLY A 867 -28.79 21.09 -15.41
C GLY A 867 -29.00 19.65 -14.89
N LYS A 868 -29.37 18.68 -15.75
CA LYS A 868 -29.61 17.27 -15.35
C LYS A 868 -28.45 16.65 -14.55
N THR A 869 -27.24 16.66 -15.12
CA THR A 869 -26.01 16.17 -14.47
C THR A 869 -25.61 17.03 -13.25
N TYR A 870 -25.90 18.33 -13.28
CA TYR A 870 -25.57 19.25 -12.19
C TYR A 870 -26.42 18.97 -10.94
N LEU A 871 -27.71 18.67 -11.12
CA LEU A 871 -28.59 18.25 -10.03
C LEU A 871 -28.10 16.94 -9.39
N ALA A 872 -27.69 15.94 -10.21
CA ALA A 872 -27.14 14.68 -9.70
C ALA A 872 -25.87 14.88 -8.86
N ARG A 873 -24.95 15.76 -9.32
CA ARG A 873 -23.73 16.09 -8.57
C ARG A 873 -24.02 16.82 -7.27
N THR A 874 -24.91 17.81 -7.31
CA THR A 874 -25.32 18.57 -6.13
C THR A 874 -26.02 17.66 -5.11
N LEU A 875 -26.79 16.69 -5.60
CA LEU A 875 -27.43 15.69 -4.75
C LEU A 875 -26.41 14.78 -4.06
N ALA A 876 -25.36 14.35 -4.76
CA ALA A 876 -24.29 13.54 -4.17
C ALA A 876 -23.57 14.30 -3.05
N GLU A 877 -23.20 15.55 -3.29
CA GLU A 877 -22.56 16.43 -2.32
C GLU A 877 -23.46 16.68 -1.10
N PHE A 878 -24.76 16.92 -1.32
CA PHE A 878 -25.70 17.17 -0.24
C PHE A 878 -25.97 15.91 0.62
N MET A 879 -26.25 14.77 -0.03
CA MET A 879 -26.64 13.54 0.65
C MET A 879 -25.45 12.81 1.30
N PHE A 880 -24.29 12.80 0.64
CA PHE A 880 -23.15 11.99 1.05
C PHE A 880 -21.93 12.82 1.49
N GLY A 881 -22.01 14.16 1.41
CA GLY A 881 -20.95 15.07 1.86
C GLY A 881 -19.74 15.17 0.91
N ASP A 882 -19.74 14.37 -0.17
CA ASP A 882 -18.65 14.29 -1.14
C ASP A 882 -19.22 14.32 -2.56
N ALA A 883 -18.69 15.22 -3.41
CA ALA A 883 -19.06 15.27 -4.82
C ALA A 883 -18.57 14.04 -5.62
N ASP A 884 -17.51 13.39 -5.16
CA ASP A 884 -16.97 12.17 -5.76
C ASP A 884 -17.82 10.93 -5.40
N ALA A 885 -18.85 11.08 -4.55
CA ALA A 885 -19.88 10.06 -4.36
C ALA A 885 -20.82 9.92 -5.58
N LEU A 886 -20.60 10.70 -6.65
CA LEU A 886 -21.25 10.54 -7.94
C LEU A 886 -20.49 9.51 -8.80
N ILE A 887 -21.09 8.34 -9.00
CA ILE A 887 -20.63 7.33 -9.95
C ILE A 887 -21.32 7.62 -11.30
N GLN A 888 -20.60 8.22 -12.24
CA GLN A 888 -21.13 8.54 -13.56
C GLN A 888 -20.73 7.48 -14.59
N ILE A 889 -21.71 6.99 -15.35
CA ILE A 889 -21.53 6.02 -16.42
C ILE A 889 -22.21 6.54 -17.69
N ASP A 890 -21.45 6.71 -18.75
CA ASP A 890 -21.94 7.13 -20.07
C ASP A 890 -22.50 5.93 -20.84
N MET A 891 -23.80 5.91 -21.12
CA MET A 891 -24.46 4.80 -21.82
C MET A 891 -24.13 4.73 -23.31
N SER A 892 -23.54 5.78 -23.90
CA SER A 892 -23.03 5.73 -25.26
C SER A 892 -21.84 4.77 -25.40
N GLU A 893 -21.13 4.44 -24.32
CA GLU A 893 -20.09 3.39 -24.33
C GLU A 893 -20.67 1.96 -24.32
N TYR A 894 -21.95 1.81 -23.98
CA TYR A 894 -22.64 0.53 -23.75
C TYR A 894 -23.72 0.23 -24.79
N MET A 895 -23.56 0.78 -25.99
CA MET A 895 -24.46 0.53 -27.13
C MET A 895 -24.40 -0.92 -27.64
N GLU A 896 -23.25 -1.59 -27.46
CA GLU A 896 -23.02 -2.95 -27.95
C GLU A 896 -23.20 -3.99 -26.85
N LYS A 897 -23.64 -5.19 -27.24
CA LYS A 897 -23.84 -6.31 -26.33
C LYS A 897 -22.57 -6.70 -25.55
N PHE A 898 -21.40 -6.65 -26.18
CA PHE A 898 -20.14 -7.01 -25.53
C PHE A 898 -19.71 -5.96 -24.49
N THR A 899 -19.91 -4.66 -24.77
CA THR A 899 -19.56 -3.60 -23.80
C THR A 899 -20.51 -3.58 -22.61
N ALA A 900 -21.80 -3.90 -22.81
CA ALA A 900 -22.78 -4.08 -21.71
C ALA A 900 -22.29 -5.05 -20.63
N SER A 901 -21.60 -6.13 -21.01
CA SER A 901 -21.05 -7.09 -20.05
C SER A 901 -19.96 -6.50 -19.15
N ARG A 902 -19.26 -5.43 -19.57
CA ARG A 902 -18.23 -4.77 -18.75
C ARG A 902 -18.79 -4.07 -17.50
N LEU A 903 -20.09 -3.75 -17.46
CA LEU A 903 -20.71 -3.15 -16.27
C LEU A 903 -20.65 -4.08 -15.06
N ILE A 904 -20.88 -5.37 -15.28
CA ILE A 904 -20.91 -6.41 -14.23
C ILE A 904 -19.69 -7.33 -14.25
N GLY A 905 -18.93 -7.33 -15.35
CA GLY A 905 -17.72 -8.10 -15.59
C GLY A 905 -17.90 -9.12 -16.73
N SER A 906 -16.81 -9.42 -17.44
CA SER A 906 -16.82 -10.38 -18.55
C SER A 906 -17.19 -11.79 -18.05
N PRO A 907 -17.90 -12.62 -18.83
CA PRO A 907 -18.17 -14.01 -18.47
C PRO A 907 -16.89 -14.88 -18.47
N PRO A 908 -16.90 -16.05 -17.80
CA PRO A 908 -15.79 -17.00 -17.84
C PRO A 908 -15.37 -17.35 -19.28
N GLY A 909 -14.09 -17.14 -19.61
CA GLY A 909 -13.51 -17.46 -20.93
C GLY A 909 -13.27 -16.26 -21.86
N TYR A 910 -13.60 -15.04 -21.43
CA TYR A 910 -13.32 -13.80 -22.18
C TYR A 910 -12.17 -12.99 -21.54
N VAL A 911 -11.46 -12.20 -22.35
CA VAL A 911 -10.42 -11.28 -21.86
C VAL A 911 -11.05 -10.29 -20.86
N GLY A 912 -10.44 -10.15 -19.67
CA GLY A 912 -10.98 -9.35 -18.56
C GLY A 912 -11.91 -10.12 -17.61
N TYR A 913 -12.02 -11.45 -17.70
CA TYR A 913 -12.79 -12.26 -16.73
C TYR A 913 -12.28 -12.12 -15.28
N GLU A 914 -10.98 -11.88 -15.08
CA GLU A 914 -10.39 -11.70 -13.75
C GLU A 914 -10.55 -10.26 -13.21
N GLU A 915 -11.10 -9.34 -14.02
CA GLU A 915 -11.40 -7.96 -13.64
C GLU A 915 -12.89 -7.84 -13.28
N GLY A 916 -13.20 -7.27 -12.10
CA GLY A 916 -14.58 -6.99 -11.72
C GLY A 916 -15.22 -5.96 -12.64
N GLY A 917 -16.55 -5.98 -12.76
CA GLY A 917 -17.28 -5.02 -13.60
C GLY A 917 -17.12 -3.57 -13.15
N GLN A 918 -17.21 -2.65 -14.10
CA GLN A 918 -17.02 -1.21 -13.86
C GLN A 918 -18.06 -0.64 -12.89
N LEU A 919 -19.34 -1.00 -13.05
CA LEU A 919 -20.41 -0.58 -12.16
C LEU A 919 -20.38 -1.38 -10.85
N SER A 920 -20.21 -2.71 -10.94
CA SER A 920 -20.21 -3.58 -9.76
C SER A 920 -19.07 -3.23 -8.79
N GLU A 921 -17.84 -2.98 -9.26
CA GLU A 921 -16.73 -2.57 -8.40
C GLU A 921 -16.86 -1.14 -7.88
N ALA A 922 -17.36 -0.20 -8.68
CA ALA A 922 -17.56 1.19 -8.24
C ALA A 922 -18.53 1.25 -7.05
N VAL A 923 -19.67 0.56 -7.16
CA VAL A 923 -20.69 0.51 -6.10
C VAL A 923 -20.23 -0.35 -4.92
N ARG A 924 -19.47 -1.43 -5.16
CA ARG A 924 -18.88 -2.22 -4.08
C ARG A 924 -17.94 -1.40 -3.20
N ARG A 925 -17.13 -0.53 -3.82
CA ARG A 925 -16.19 0.35 -3.12
C ARG A 925 -16.90 1.52 -2.43
N ARG A 926 -17.97 2.03 -3.03
CA ARG A 926 -18.79 3.13 -2.50
C ARG A 926 -20.29 2.78 -2.55
N PRO A 927 -20.81 2.03 -1.56
CA PRO A 927 -22.22 1.62 -1.56
C PRO A 927 -23.20 2.79 -1.33
N TYR A 928 -22.72 3.91 -0.79
CA TYR A 928 -23.46 5.15 -0.59
C TYR A 928 -23.04 6.13 -1.68
N SER A 929 -23.82 6.17 -2.75
CA SER A 929 -23.47 6.93 -3.93
C SER A 929 -24.69 7.31 -4.75
N VAL A 930 -24.56 8.38 -5.52
CA VAL A 930 -25.47 8.66 -6.64
C VAL A 930 -24.90 7.95 -7.86
N VAL A 931 -25.65 7.02 -8.44
CA VAL A 931 -25.27 6.34 -9.69
C VAL A 931 -26.01 7.01 -10.83
N LEU A 932 -25.25 7.68 -11.71
CA LEU A 932 -25.77 8.43 -12.84
C LEU A 932 -25.50 7.68 -14.15
N PHE A 933 -26.56 7.25 -14.81
CA PHE A 933 -26.54 6.68 -16.16
C PHE A 933 -26.89 7.79 -17.16
N ASP A 934 -25.88 8.32 -17.86
CA ASP A 934 -26.06 9.41 -18.83
C ASP A 934 -26.51 8.85 -20.19
N GLU A 935 -27.46 9.50 -20.86
CA GLU A 935 -27.95 9.12 -22.21
C GLU A 935 -28.49 7.69 -22.33
N ILE A 936 -29.36 7.29 -21.39
CA ILE A 936 -29.86 5.91 -21.27
C ILE A 936 -30.57 5.36 -22.52
N GLU A 937 -31.10 6.22 -23.38
CA GLU A 937 -31.69 5.82 -24.66
C GLU A 937 -30.70 5.20 -25.66
N LYS A 938 -29.39 5.39 -25.45
CA LYS A 938 -28.32 4.83 -26.30
C LYS A 938 -27.92 3.43 -25.86
N ALA A 939 -28.22 3.03 -24.63
CA ALA A 939 -27.77 1.76 -24.07
C ALA A 939 -28.32 0.54 -24.82
N HIS A 940 -27.55 -0.53 -24.85
CA HIS A 940 -28.03 -1.83 -25.30
C HIS A 940 -29.17 -2.35 -24.40
N PRO A 941 -30.19 -3.07 -24.93
CA PRO A 941 -31.30 -3.60 -24.13
C PRO A 941 -30.88 -4.47 -22.92
N ASP A 942 -29.75 -5.17 -22.99
CA ASP A 942 -29.23 -5.97 -21.88
C ASP A 942 -28.87 -5.11 -20.64
N VAL A 943 -28.47 -3.84 -20.85
CA VAL A 943 -28.24 -2.90 -19.75
C VAL A 943 -29.54 -2.58 -19.02
N MET A 944 -30.64 -2.44 -19.76
CA MET A 944 -31.96 -2.20 -19.18
C MET A 944 -32.43 -3.37 -18.31
N HIS A 945 -32.12 -4.61 -18.70
CA HIS A 945 -32.39 -5.79 -17.89
C HIS A 945 -31.60 -5.80 -16.58
N LEU A 946 -30.32 -5.38 -16.61
CA LEU A 946 -29.52 -5.21 -15.39
C LEU A 946 -30.11 -4.13 -14.47
N LEU A 947 -30.54 -3.00 -15.04
CA LEU A 947 -31.17 -1.92 -14.28
C LEU A 947 -32.48 -2.35 -13.62
N LEU A 948 -33.33 -3.12 -14.31
CA LEU A 948 -34.55 -3.68 -13.72
C LEU A 948 -34.25 -4.49 -12.44
N GLN A 949 -33.23 -5.35 -12.48
CA GLN A 949 -32.80 -6.11 -11.31
C GLN A 949 -32.35 -5.20 -10.16
N ILE A 950 -31.57 -4.16 -10.46
CA ILE A 950 -31.11 -3.17 -9.47
C ILE A 950 -32.31 -2.42 -8.86
N LEU A 951 -33.29 -2.01 -9.66
CA LEU A 951 -34.45 -1.25 -9.21
C LEU A 951 -35.45 -2.11 -8.40
N GLU A 952 -35.50 -3.42 -8.63
CA GLU A 952 -36.40 -4.34 -7.93
C GLU A 952 -35.80 -4.90 -6.64
N ASP A 953 -34.62 -5.52 -6.73
CA ASP A 953 -34.00 -6.29 -5.63
C ASP A 953 -32.94 -5.48 -4.88
N GLY A 954 -32.55 -4.32 -5.41
CA GLY A 954 -31.46 -3.50 -4.87
C GLY A 954 -30.14 -4.27 -4.81
N LYS A 955 -30.02 -5.38 -5.54
CA LYS A 955 -28.86 -6.27 -5.52
C LYS A 955 -28.63 -6.88 -6.88
N ILE A 956 -27.36 -6.98 -7.24
CA ILE A 956 -26.94 -7.67 -8.46
C ILE A 956 -25.79 -8.61 -8.15
N THR A 957 -25.60 -9.65 -8.95
CA THR A 957 -24.46 -10.56 -8.83
C THR A 957 -23.49 -10.29 -9.97
N ASP A 958 -22.23 -10.04 -9.66
CA ASP A 958 -21.18 -9.80 -10.65
C ASP A 958 -20.70 -11.12 -11.31
N SER A 959 -19.84 -11.03 -12.33
CA SER A 959 -19.30 -12.20 -13.04
C SER A 959 -18.42 -13.11 -12.16
N LEU A 960 -17.95 -12.62 -11.01
CA LEU A 960 -17.16 -13.35 -10.01
C LEU A 960 -18.06 -14.01 -8.93
N GLY A 961 -19.38 -13.88 -9.05
CA GLY A 961 -20.35 -14.44 -8.11
C GLY A 961 -20.55 -13.62 -6.82
N ARG A 962 -20.03 -12.39 -6.76
CA ARG A 962 -20.18 -11.49 -5.61
C ARG A 962 -21.52 -10.77 -5.70
N LYS A 963 -22.22 -10.66 -4.58
CA LYS A 963 -23.46 -9.88 -4.47
C LYS A 963 -23.12 -8.43 -4.15
N ILE A 964 -23.48 -7.52 -5.05
CA ILE A 964 -23.31 -6.08 -4.91
C ILE A 964 -24.64 -5.46 -4.46
N ASP A 965 -24.56 -4.53 -3.50
CA ASP A 965 -25.72 -3.92 -2.85
C ASP A 965 -25.92 -2.46 -3.32
N PHE A 966 -27.09 -2.19 -3.88
CA PHE A 966 -27.54 -0.89 -4.39
C PHE A 966 -28.62 -0.26 -3.50
N ARG A 967 -29.00 -0.88 -2.39
CA ARG A 967 -30.06 -0.35 -1.51
C ARG A 967 -29.74 1.02 -0.93
N ASN A 968 -28.44 1.33 -0.76
CA ASN A 968 -27.95 2.61 -0.25
C ASN A 968 -27.57 3.61 -1.36
N THR A 969 -27.98 3.34 -2.60
CA THR A 969 -27.69 4.21 -3.75
C THR A 969 -28.89 5.03 -4.19
N ILE A 970 -28.63 6.18 -4.80
CA ILE A 970 -29.64 6.93 -5.56
C ILE A 970 -29.35 6.71 -7.05
N ILE A 971 -30.30 6.12 -7.78
CA ILE A 971 -30.18 5.84 -9.19
C ILE A 971 -30.78 7.01 -9.99
N ILE A 972 -29.98 7.63 -10.84
CA ILE A 972 -30.42 8.69 -11.75
C ILE A 972 -30.08 8.27 -13.18
N MET A 973 -31.03 8.42 -14.09
CA MET A 973 -30.84 8.18 -15.51
C MET A 973 -31.17 9.46 -16.26
N THR A 974 -30.32 9.92 -17.17
CA THR A 974 -30.64 11.08 -18.02
C THR A 974 -31.04 10.60 -19.40
N SER A 975 -31.92 11.35 -20.05
CA SER A 975 -32.26 11.11 -21.44
C SER A 975 -32.54 12.42 -22.18
N ASN A 976 -32.16 12.46 -23.46
CA ASN A 976 -32.47 13.57 -24.36
C ASN A 976 -33.71 13.31 -25.23
N VAL A 977 -34.46 12.23 -24.96
CA VAL A 977 -35.68 11.86 -25.67
C VAL A 977 -36.69 13.01 -25.64
N GLY A 978 -37.29 13.30 -26.81
CA GLY A 978 -38.27 14.38 -26.99
C GLY A 978 -37.68 15.78 -27.23
N ALA A 979 -36.37 15.99 -27.06
CA ALA A 979 -35.76 17.32 -27.23
C ALA A 979 -35.75 17.83 -28.69
N GLU A 980 -35.78 16.95 -29.70
CA GLU A 980 -35.83 17.35 -31.12
C GLU A 980 -37.20 17.90 -31.55
N LEU A 981 -38.29 17.42 -30.93
CA LEU A 981 -39.64 17.93 -31.19
C LEU A 981 -39.76 19.40 -30.76
N LEU A 982 -39.04 19.79 -29.71
CA LEU A 982 -38.95 21.17 -29.22
C LEU A 982 -38.23 22.09 -30.21
N LYS A 983 -37.20 21.60 -30.91
CA LYS A 983 -36.43 22.39 -31.89
C LYS A 983 -37.23 22.72 -33.15
N LYS A 984 -38.13 21.85 -33.59
CA LYS A 984 -38.89 22.04 -34.84
C LYS A 984 -40.05 23.03 -34.71
N GLN A 985 -40.63 23.21 -33.52
CA GLN A 985 -41.77 24.12 -33.33
C GLN A 985 -41.37 25.61 -33.20
N MET A 986 -40.17 25.96 -32.74
CA MET A 986 -39.74 27.36 -32.65
C MET A 986 -39.49 28.04 -34.02
N VAL A 987 -39.45 27.29 -35.12
CA VAL A 987 -39.05 27.79 -36.46
C VAL A 987 -40.25 28.12 -37.36
N MET A 988 -41.48 27.75 -37.00
CA MET A 988 -42.69 28.05 -37.79
C MET A 988 -43.64 28.99 -37.05
N GLY A 989 -43.69 30.26 -37.45
CA GLY A 989 -44.86 31.13 -37.25
C GLY A 989 -44.58 32.50 -36.62
N PHE A 990 -44.97 33.56 -37.33
CA PHE A 990 -45.07 34.93 -36.81
C PHE A 990 -46.18 35.01 -35.76
N GLY A 991 -45.82 35.08 -34.48
CA GLY A 991 -46.72 35.37 -33.37
C GLY A 991 -45.93 35.57 -32.08
N ALA A 992 -46.24 36.62 -31.32
CA ALA A 992 -45.60 36.88 -30.02
C ALA A 992 -45.86 35.72 -29.04
N PRO A 993 -44.88 35.36 -28.17
CA PRO A 993 -45.04 34.25 -27.24
C PRO A 993 -46.08 34.63 -26.16
N LEU A 994 -47.17 33.88 -26.09
CA LEU A 994 -48.06 33.88 -24.94
C LEU A 994 -47.38 33.09 -23.82
N GLU A 995 -46.89 33.80 -22.80
CA GLU A 995 -46.32 33.20 -21.59
C GLU A 995 -47.39 32.38 -20.84
N GLY A 996 -47.10 31.11 -20.57
CA GLY A 996 -47.77 30.31 -19.52
C GLY A 996 -48.55 29.06 -19.94
N HIS A 997 -48.85 28.83 -21.23
CA HIS A 997 -49.74 27.71 -21.65
C HIS A 997 -49.07 26.50 -22.34
N ASP A 998 -47.74 26.48 -22.50
CA ASP A 998 -47.06 25.46 -23.32
C ASP A 998 -46.40 24.32 -22.52
N TYR A 999 -46.20 24.46 -21.20
CA TYR A 999 -45.44 23.48 -20.40
C TYR A 999 -46.17 22.14 -20.21
N ASP A 1000 -47.43 22.13 -19.79
CA ASP A 1000 -48.15 20.87 -19.56
C ASP A 1000 -48.30 20.06 -20.86
N SER A 1001 -48.62 20.75 -21.96
CA SER A 1001 -48.67 20.16 -23.32
C SER A 1001 -47.30 19.60 -23.76
N MET A 1002 -46.22 20.32 -23.46
CA MET A 1002 -44.85 19.87 -23.71
C MET A 1002 -44.49 18.64 -22.87
N ARG A 1003 -44.78 18.66 -21.57
CA ARG A 1003 -44.51 17.57 -20.64
C ARG A 1003 -45.21 16.30 -21.09
N ASP A 1004 -46.50 16.40 -21.43
CA ASP A 1004 -47.30 15.24 -21.85
C ASP A 1004 -46.76 14.62 -23.15
N LYS A 1005 -46.33 15.44 -24.12
CA LYS A 1005 -45.67 14.95 -25.35
C LYS A 1005 -44.34 14.25 -25.07
N ILE A 1006 -43.51 14.80 -24.19
CA ILE A 1006 -42.23 14.19 -23.80
C ILE A 1006 -42.47 12.85 -23.08
N LEU A 1007 -43.47 12.79 -22.21
CA LEU A 1007 -43.85 11.55 -21.52
C LEU A 1007 -44.36 10.48 -22.48
N ASP A 1008 -45.17 10.85 -23.47
CA ASP A 1008 -45.66 9.90 -24.46
C ASP A 1008 -44.56 9.36 -25.37
N GLU A 1009 -43.59 10.19 -25.75
CA GLU A 1009 -42.40 9.72 -26.49
C GLU A 1009 -41.51 8.83 -25.62
N THR A 1010 -41.40 9.14 -24.33
CA THR A 1010 -40.66 8.31 -23.35
C THR A 1010 -41.27 6.92 -23.23
N LYS A 1011 -42.61 6.80 -23.21
CA LYS A 1011 -43.32 5.50 -23.19
C LYS A 1011 -43.11 4.67 -24.46
N ARG A 1012 -42.73 5.30 -25.58
CA ARG A 1012 -42.40 4.58 -26.83
C ARG A 1012 -40.97 4.03 -26.81
N VAL A 1013 -40.03 4.79 -26.24
CA VAL A 1013 -38.62 4.40 -26.16
C VAL A 1013 -38.37 3.38 -25.05
N PHE A 1014 -38.98 3.58 -23.88
CA PHE A 1014 -38.79 2.72 -22.71
C PHE A 1014 -40.01 1.83 -22.47
N LYS A 1015 -39.77 0.55 -22.16
CA LYS A 1015 -40.83 -0.41 -21.86
C LYS A 1015 -41.59 0.00 -20.58
N PRO A 1016 -42.92 -0.22 -20.50
CA PRO A 1016 -43.72 0.10 -19.32
C PRO A 1016 -43.20 -0.55 -18.03
N GLU A 1017 -42.67 -1.78 -18.14
CA GLU A 1017 -42.08 -2.52 -17.02
C GLU A 1017 -40.97 -1.72 -16.33
N PHE A 1018 -40.12 -1.04 -17.10
CA PHE A 1018 -39.03 -0.21 -16.58
C PHE A 1018 -39.55 1.06 -15.92
N LEU A 1019 -40.48 1.75 -16.58
CA LEU A 1019 -41.03 3.01 -16.07
C LEU A 1019 -41.76 2.82 -14.73
N ASN A 1020 -42.45 1.69 -14.55
CA ASN A 1020 -43.17 1.36 -13.32
C ASN A 1020 -42.26 1.03 -12.11
N ARG A 1021 -40.94 0.88 -12.32
CA ARG A 1021 -39.95 0.65 -11.25
C ARG A 1021 -39.25 1.94 -10.79
N LEU A 1022 -39.50 3.05 -11.48
CA LEU A 1022 -38.98 4.36 -11.11
C LEU A 1022 -39.85 4.97 -10.02
N ASP A 1023 -39.23 5.73 -9.12
CA ASP A 1023 -39.99 6.51 -8.13
C ASP A 1023 -40.66 7.72 -8.79
N GLU A 1024 -39.95 8.42 -9.69
CA GLU A 1024 -40.46 9.58 -10.42
C GLU A 1024 -39.79 9.74 -11.80
N ILE A 1025 -40.53 10.29 -12.76
CA ILE A 1025 -40.01 10.74 -14.07
C ILE A 1025 -40.06 12.28 -14.07
N ILE A 1026 -38.90 12.90 -14.26
CA ILE A 1026 -38.72 14.35 -14.07
C ILE A 1026 -38.39 15.01 -15.40
N VAL A 1027 -39.18 16.01 -15.80
CA VAL A 1027 -38.98 16.78 -17.03
C VAL A 1027 -38.35 18.14 -16.70
N PHE A 1028 -37.18 18.39 -17.26
CA PHE A 1028 -36.44 19.63 -17.08
C PHE A 1028 -36.89 20.70 -18.07
N HIS A 1029 -36.96 21.92 -17.56
CA HIS A 1029 -37.38 23.11 -18.30
C HIS A 1029 -36.21 23.71 -19.10
N SER A 1030 -36.52 24.36 -20.22
CA SER A 1030 -35.56 25.22 -20.92
C SER A 1030 -35.27 26.46 -20.08
N LEU A 1031 -34.02 26.92 -20.09
CA LEU A 1031 -33.59 28.07 -19.29
C LEU A 1031 -33.95 29.38 -20.00
N GLY A 1032 -34.70 30.25 -19.33
CA GLY A 1032 -35.03 31.59 -19.81
C GLY A 1032 -33.96 32.62 -19.41
N LYS A 1033 -34.16 33.86 -19.85
CA LYS A 1033 -33.25 34.99 -19.54
C LYS A 1033 -33.10 35.25 -18.02
N PRO A 1034 -34.17 35.19 -17.19
CA PRO A 1034 -34.05 35.36 -15.74
C PRO A 1034 -33.21 34.26 -15.08
N GLU A 1035 -33.35 33.00 -15.52
CA GLU A 1035 -32.57 31.88 -15.01
C GLU A 1035 -31.09 32.00 -15.40
N LEU A 1036 -30.82 32.40 -16.65
CA LEU A 1036 -29.46 32.61 -17.14
C LEU A 1036 -28.73 33.70 -16.37
N LEU A 1037 -29.40 34.80 -16.00
CA LEU A 1037 -28.82 35.84 -15.13
C LEU A 1037 -28.35 35.28 -13.80
N ARG A 1038 -29.19 34.47 -13.14
CA ARG A 1038 -28.84 33.83 -11.87
C ARG A 1038 -27.70 32.82 -12.02
N ILE A 1039 -27.64 32.09 -13.15
CA ILE A 1039 -26.54 31.17 -13.44
C ILE A 1039 -25.22 31.92 -13.66
N VAL A 1040 -25.25 33.04 -14.39
CA VAL A 1040 -24.07 33.91 -14.55
C VAL A 1040 -23.60 34.44 -13.20
N ASP A 1041 -24.52 34.88 -12.33
CA ASP A 1041 -24.18 35.33 -10.97
C ASP A 1041 -23.45 34.24 -10.18
N LEU A 1042 -23.91 32.99 -10.25
CA LEU A 1042 -23.25 31.86 -9.58
C LEU A 1042 -21.85 31.57 -10.14
N GLU A 1043 -21.62 31.70 -11.45
CA GLU A 1043 -20.30 31.51 -12.05
C GLU A 1043 -19.36 32.68 -11.74
N VAL A 1044 -19.87 33.92 -11.76
CA VAL A 1044 -19.12 35.13 -11.40
C VAL A 1044 -18.72 35.09 -9.93
N ASP A 1045 -19.61 34.67 -9.01
CA ASP A 1045 -19.30 34.59 -7.57
C ASP A 1045 -18.09 33.68 -7.28
N LYS A 1046 -17.88 32.62 -8.09
CA LYS A 1046 -16.68 31.77 -7.98
C LYS A 1046 -15.40 32.52 -8.35
N VAL A 1047 -15.46 33.45 -9.31
CA VAL A 1047 -14.35 34.34 -9.66
C VAL A 1047 -14.13 35.34 -8.53
N LEU A 1048 -15.20 35.98 -8.04
CA LEU A 1048 -15.16 36.96 -6.96
C LEU A 1048 -14.54 36.40 -5.68
N ARG A 1049 -14.90 35.17 -5.28
CA ARG A 1049 -14.30 34.50 -4.11
C ARG A 1049 -12.79 34.31 -4.24
N ARG A 1050 -12.30 33.95 -5.42
CA ARG A 1050 -10.86 33.78 -5.70
C ARG A 1050 -10.12 35.12 -5.66
N ILE A 1051 -10.78 36.20 -6.07
CA ILE A 1051 -10.20 37.54 -6.14
C ILE A 1051 -10.22 38.24 -4.79
N LYS A 1052 -11.22 37.96 -3.95
CA LYS A 1052 -11.27 38.45 -2.56
C LYS A 1052 -10.05 38.01 -1.75
N ALA A 1053 -9.48 36.85 -2.03
CA ALA A 1053 -8.22 36.39 -1.41
C ALA A 1053 -6.99 37.22 -1.82
N LYS A 1054 -7.10 38.05 -2.87
CA LYS A 1054 -6.09 39.02 -3.32
C LYS A 1054 -6.43 40.46 -2.89
N GLU A 1055 -7.38 40.63 -1.97
CA GLU A 1055 -7.84 41.93 -1.45
C GLU A 1055 -8.40 42.88 -2.51
N VAL A 1056 -8.90 42.37 -3.64
CA VAL A 1056 -9.56 43.18 -4.67
C VAL A 1056 -11.07 42.99 -4.58
N HIS A 1057 -11.82 44.09 -4.59
CA HIS A 1057 -13.28 44.09 -4.58
C HIS A 1057 -13.83 44.42 -5.95
N ILE A 1058 -14.65 43.55 -6.54
CA ILE A 1058 -15.21 43.76 -7.87
C ILE A 1058 -16.72 43.94 -7.76
N ASP A 1059 -17.23 45.01 -8.38
CA ASP A 1059 -18.67 45.28 -8.55
C ASP A 1059 -19.05 45.12 -10.03
N LEU A 1060 -19.82 44.07 -10.35
CA LEU A 1060 -20.27 43.79 -11.72
C LEU A 1060 -21.62 44.47 -11.99
N LYS A 1061 -21.64 45.46 -12.89
CA LYS A 1061 -22.88 46.13 -13.30
C LYS A 1061 -23.77 45.20 -14.15
N GLN A 1062 -25.06 45.51 -14.22
CA GLN A 1062 -26.04 44.73 -14.97
C GLN A 1062 -25.70 44.62 -16.47
N SER A 1063 -25.12 45.67 -17.07
CA SER A 1063 -24.66 45.67 -18.46
C SER A 1063 -23.58 44.62 -18.73
N ALA A 1064 -22.66 44.38 -17.79
CA ALA A 1064 -21.64 43.34 -17.90
C ALA A 1064 -22.25 41.94 -17.83
N LYS A 1065 -23.25 41.72 -16.97
CA LYS A 1065 -23.96 40.43 -16.86
C LYS A 1065 -24.72 40.11 -18.14
N GLU A 1066 -25.41 41.10 -18.72
CA GLU A 1066 -26.14 40.93 -19.98
C GLU A 1066 -25.19 40.64 -21.15
N PHE A 1067 -24.04 41.29 -21.20
CA PHE A 1067 -22.99 41.00 -22.17
C PHE A 1067 -22.49 39.55 -22.08
N LEU A 1068 -22.26 39.04 -20.87
CA LEU A 1068 -21.85 37.65 -20.65
C LEU A 1068 -22.91 36.63 -21.11
N ILE A 1069 -24.20 36.95 -20.94
CA ILE A 1069 -25.29 36.12 -21.45
C ILE A 1069 -25.31 36.14 -22.98
N GLU A 1070 -25.23 37.32 -23.59
CA GLU A 1070 -25.24 37.46 -25.06
C GLU A 1070 -24.10 36.67 -25.70
N LYS A 1071 -22.90 36.68 -25.10
CA LYS A 1071 -21.73 35.98 -25.64
C LYS A 1071 -21.66 34.49 -25.31
N GLY A 1072 -22.42 34.01 -24.33
CA GLY A 1072 -22.33 32.62 -23.88
C GLY A 1072 -23.62 31.80 -24.01
N TYR A 1073 -24.77 32.40 -24.30
CA TYR A 1073 -26.03 31.67 -24.38
C TYR A 1073 -26.29 31.19 -25.79
N GLU A 1074 -26.25 29.87 -25.96
CA GLU A 1074 -26.63 29.20 -27.19
C GLU A 1074 -27.82 28.28 -26.89
N PRO A 1075 -29.03 28.51 -27.45
CA PRO A 1075 -30.22 27.70 -27.17
C PRO A 1075 -30.02 26.20 -27.40
N GLN A 1076 -29.09 25.81 -28.27
CA GLN A 1076 -28.78 24.40 -28.57
C GLN A 1076 -27.94 23.71 -27.49
N TYR A 1077 -27.19 24.46 -26.68
CA TYR A 1077 -26.28 23.94 -25.66
C TYR A 1077 -26.66 24.38 -24.23
N GLY A 1078 -27.77 25.11 -24.09
CA GLY A 1078 -28.25 25.64 -22.82
C GLY A 1078 -27.21 26.54 -22.14
N ALA A 1079 -27.08 26.43 -20.83
CA ALA A 1079 -26.13 27.23 -20.06
C ALA A 1079 -24.68 26.68 -20.08
N ARG A 1080 -24.39 25.59 -20.81
CA ARG A 1080 -23.04 24.98 -20.86
C ARG A 1080 -21.92 25.97 -21.26
N PRO A 1081 -22.10 26.88 -22.22
CA PRO A 1081 -21.05 27.83 -22.60
C PRO A 1081 -20.92 29.03 -21.64
N MET A 1082 -21.83 29.23 -20.67
CA MET A 1082 -21.80 30.37 -19.74
C MET A 1082 -20.49 30.45 -18.96
N ARG A 1083 -20.00 29.33 -18.44
CA ARG A 1083 -18.72 29.29 -17.73
C ARG A 1083 -17.56 29.75 -18.63
N ARG A 1084 -17.52 29.30 -19.88
CA ARG A 1084 -16.50 29.72 -20.85
C ARG A 1084 -16.61 31.20 -21.21
N ALA A 1085 -17.83 31.75 -21.24
CA ALA A 1085 -18.03 33.18 -21.44
C ALA A 1085 -17.49 34.00 -20.24
N VAL A 1086 -17.75 33.56 -19.01
CA VAL A 1086 -17.17 34.19 -17.81
C VAL A 1086 -15.65 34.09 -17.81
N GLU A 1087 -15.08 32.91 -18.09
CA GLU A 1087 -13.62 32.72 -18.17
C GLU A 1087 -13.02 33.65 -19.23
N ARG A 1088 -13.53 33.63 -20.46
CA ARG A 1088 -12.96 34.37 -21.59
C ARG A 1088 -13.15 35.88 -21.53
N PHE A 1089 -14.31 36.34 -21.09
CA PHE A 1089 -14.67 37.77 -21.18
C PHE A 1089 -14.53 38.51 -19.86
N LEU A 1090 -14.51 37.81 -18.72
CA LEU A 1090 -14.31 38.41 -17.41
C LEU A 1090 -12.98 37.99 -16.77
N GLU A 1091 -12.68 36.70 -16.67
CA GLU A 1091 -11.48 36.21 -15.94
C GLU A 1091 -10.18 36.53 -16.69
N ASP A 1092 -10.10 36.25 -17.99
CA ASP A 1092 -8.91 36.51 -18.80
C ASP A 1092 -8.54 38.01 -18.84
N PRO A 1093 -9.46 38.95 -19.14
CA PRO A 1093 -9.12 40.38 -19.17
C PRO A 1093 -8.75 40.92 -17.79
N LEU A 1094 -9.41 40.43 -16.72
CA LEU A 1094 -9.11 40.82 -15.36
C LEU A 1094 -7.74 40.31 -14.89
N ALA A 1095 -7.33 39.13 -15.33
CA ALA A 1095 -5.97 38.63 -15.11
C ALA A 1095 -4.93 39.51 -15.81
N GLU A 1096 -5.21 39.98 -17.04
CA GLU A 1096 -4.35 40.94 -17.74
C GLU A 1096 -4.22 42.26 -16.97
N GLU A 1097 -5.31 42.84 -16.47
CA GLU A 1097 -5.28 44.10 -15.72
C GLU A 1097 -4.52 43.95 -14.37
N LEU A 1098 -4.67 42.82 -13.68
CA LEU A 1098 -3.87 42.51 -12.49
C LEU A 1098 -2.37 42.37 -12.81
N LEU A 1099 -2.02 41.78 -13.96
CA LEU A 1099 -0.62 41.63 -14.39
C LEU A 1099 0.00 42.96 -14.87
N ARG A 1100 -0.80 43.83 -15.50
CA ARG A 1100 -0.40 45.18 -15.91
C ARG A 1100 -0.25 46.13 -14.72
N GLY A 1101 -0.80 45.78 -13.56
CA GLY A 1101 -0.76 46.59 -12.34
C GLY A 1101 -1.73 47.78 -12.35
N SER A 1102 -2.70 47.79 -13.27
CA SER A 1102 -3.82 48.74 -13.33
C SER A 1102 -4.87 48.46 -12.25
N VAL A 1103 -4.94 47.22 -11.75
CA VAL A 1103 -5.71 46.83 -10.56
C VAL A 1103 -4.74 46.31 -9.50
N LYS A 1104 -4.84 46.84 -8.27
CA LYS A 1104 -3.98 46.54 -7.13
C LYS A 1104 -4.77 46.02 -5.93
N ALA A 1105 -4.07 45.38 -5.00
CA ALA A 1105 -4.64 44.95 -3.73
C ALA A 1105 -5.21 46.17 -2.96
N GLY A 1106 -6.46 46.06 -2.51
CA GLY A 1106 -7.22 47.14 -1.89
C GLY A 1106 -8.19 47.88 -2.83
N ASP A 1107 -8.06 47.70 -4.15
CA ASP A 1107 -8.88 48.43 -5.11
C ASP A 1107 -10.33 47.91 -5.16
N LYS A 1108 -11.26 48.84 -5.36
CA LYS A 1108 -12.64 48.54 -5.74
C LYS A 1108 -12.77 48.77 -7.25
N VAL A 1109 -12.99 47.70 -8.00
CA VAL A 1109 -13.09 47.73 -9.46
C VAL A 1109 -14.55 47.63 -9.89
N GLU A 1110 -15.05 48.60 -10.63
CA GLU A 1110 -16.36 48.52 -11.30
C GLU A 1110 -16.18 47.93 -12.70
N VAL A 1111 -17.05 46.97 -13.05
CA VAL A 1111 -17.02 46.27 -14.34
C VAL A 1111 -18.31 46.52 -15.10
N GLU A 1112 -18.18 47.10 -16.29
CA GLU A 1112 -19.28 47.42 -17.19
C GLU A 1112 -18.96 47.03 -18.64
N ALA A 1113 -19.98 46.82 -19.47
CA ALA A 1113 -19.80 46.55 -20.89
C ALA A 1113 -19.73 47.86 -21.69
N VAL A 1114 -18.61 48.10 -22.39
CA VAL A 1114 -18.36 49.28 -23.24
C VAL A 1114 -17.76 48.81 -24.57
N ASP A 1115 -18.29 49.30 -25.69
CA ASP A 1115 -17.80 48.98 -27.06
C ASP A 1115 -17.60 47.47 -27.35
N GLY A 1116 -18.50 46.64 -26.82
CA GLY A 1116 -18.46 45.19 -27.02
C GLY A 1116 -17.35 44.46 -26.26
N LYS A 1117 -16.77 45.07 -25.22
CA LYS A 1117 -15.83 44.46 -24.28
C LYS A 1117 -16.19 44.81 -22.83
N LEU A 1118 -15.66 44.06 -21.85
CA LEU A 1118 -15.75 44.46 -20.45
C LEU A 1118 -14.64 45.46 -20.12
N SER A 1119 -15.02 46.58 -19.51
CA SER A 1119 -14.14 47.63 -19.02
C SER A 1119 -14.01 47.52 -17.49
N PHE A 1120 -12.80 47.73 -16.97
CA PHE A 1120 -12.47 47.65 -15.55
C PHE A 1120 -12.04 49.02 -15.06
N GLN A 1121 -12.86 49.68 -14.24
CA GLN A 1121 -12.59 51.03 -13.72
C GLN A 1121 -12.32 50.99 -12.21
N VAL A 1122 -11.22 51.59 -11.77
CA VAL A 1122 -10.98 51.86 -10.34
C VAL A 1122 -11.44 53.30 -10.06
N PRO A 1123 -12.48 53.52 -9.23
CA PRO A 1123 -12.89 54.87 -8.86
C PRO A 1123 -11.76 55.58 -8.13
N GLU A 1124 -11.35 56.77 -8.59
CA GLU A 1124 -10.39 57.60 -7.86
C GLU A 1124 -10.94 57.96 -6.48
N SER A 1125 -10.21 57.55 -5.43
CA SER A 1125 -10.47 58.03 -4.07
C SER A 1125 -10.20 59.54 -4.01
N GLN A 1126 -11.23 60.33 -3.69
CA GLN A 1126 -11.09 61.77 -3.46
C GLN A 1126 -9.96 62.03 -2.43
N PRO A 1127 -9.02 62.96 -2.70
CA PRO A 1127 -7.93 63.24 -1.77
C PRO A 1127 -8.50 63.85 -0.48
N GLN A 1128 -8.26 63.18 0.65
CA GLN A 1128 -8.51 63.74 1.98
C GLN A 1128 -7.66 65.00 2.17
N SER A 1129 -8.33 66.12 2.44
CA SER A 1129 -7.73 67.41 2.71
C SER A 1129 -6.81 67.39 3.93
N ASN A 1130 -5.61 67.96 3.76
CA ASN A 1130 -4.59 68.30 4.75
C ASN A 1130 -5.10 68.52 6.19
N ALA A 1131 -4.64 67.68 7.12
CA ALA A 1131 -4.52 68.05 8.53
C ALA A 1131 -3.10 68.57 8.78
N ALA A 1132 -3.00 69.86 9.09
CA ALA A 1132 -1.78 70.53 9.50
C ALA A 1132 -1.21 69.93 10.79
N ALA A 1133 0.10 69.72 10.82
CA ALA A 1133 0.85 69.46 12.04
C ALA A 1133 0.91 70.72 12.91
N PRO A 1134 0.70 70.65 14.24
CA PRO A 1134 1.05 71.76 15.12
C PRO A 1134 2.55 71.69 15.43
N ALA A 1135 3.20 72.85 15.35
CA ALA A 1135 4.57 73.05 15.78
C ALA A 1135 4.63 73.09 17.32
N SER A 1136 5.35 72.15 17.95
CA SER A 1136 6.42 72.34 18.96
C SER A 1136 6.94 70.98 19.46
#